data_AF-A0A147HYZ2-F1
#
_entry.id   AF-A0A147HYZ2-F1
#
_cell.length_a   1.000
_cell.length_b   1.000
_cell.length_c   1.000
_cell.angle_alpha   90.00
_cell.angle_beta   90.00
_cell.angle_gamma   90.00
#
_symmetry.space_group_name_H-M   'P 1'
#
loop_
_entity.id
_entity.type
_entity.pdbx_description
1 polymer ?
#
loop_
_entity_poly.entity_id
_entity_poly.type
_entity_poly.pdbx_seq_one_letter_code
_entity_poly.pdbx_strand_id
1 'polypeptide(L)'
;MATAACLPIAADRAGACVRTIFFVGLDLTGVPLALEARLNPETPGPAPIALGMGATANAEGLRLIDVTVNAGVPTSQIVLRVNESTMKDAAKLPYSGELGSSSPLYYDLIGIFGQDKRRLVYGTFTPLPTVYGMSGAPADRPMGYGSSPFDAGGAWNSARVTFGDDTVAVTIDGADLVGAIARDAQVFSQVAADMAGQSGAARNEAQLAAAIAAGFVDGVLYPSPAAGLAAVADGKYFTVRGGNDATYALLYQRQGSVAVMRSTVAASAPVVADAATFAAAEAGPRGEAVVLESGASVPRDAVPQKRYRGGPIWLGDVPRDHNHSIAGAVIALEEMCSLGDLTNTLGAIDAGFFRMGELGDSITKGSQVNLDDGLGAMDGRALASVLPASIRFEVASFAIPGKSGHDFIRSDYKAASAVTDPSTQFSFPEQRIRMRQFFDWKGGTQPGLTWPQHVFLPANKPHLLVNRLGENSWPETLTNFASDLRASVALVQAEGGVDQALQTPILPTRADPAYAAQEKPLRAIASVIRSVAKQYGLTLFDAQRLQDVWRDGVDTVDMLTVKGQDIVPSDWVTPPGFTPPTFASNLPTFSAPGMIVRTDLMAKNGRQSVTVVAASATAAAGVAWRVDSGNYRRRYIFDVAGGPTPKARFYFQDPALPGGQQAISSYDIAPGTDGYYTLEPEFEDGKVILVVNGVQLDVQYVDHSHDWGLMGLIGEGGGRVVSYQTWTGWPRPATFQQLSDRDLFGDGSFGTFGVDCYVSGDAEHHPHANGLKLIIHAAQQRFFALLAAAARMPTAPPPIDPILVTDNDTVLSASDYVDVTVNGSAASGSQIVGNDGDVAITGSKLINVTVPSTPVAVKVRRSGTDYMTASVTVATKGWWRFDVFAEYSSGPTRAQMLVIPTRVKKVEA
;
A
#
# COMPACT_ATOMS: atom_id res chain seq x y z
N MET A 1 42.09 -8.05 -19.11
CA MET A 1 42.13 -6.68 -18.56
C MET A 1 41.58 -5.72 -19.60
N ALA A 2 40.59 -4.91 -19.25
CA ALA A 2 40.04 -3.92 -20.19
C ALA A 2 41.02 -2.75 -20.31
N THR A 3 41.57 -2.51 -21.50
CA THR A 3 42.55 -1.44 -21.74
C THR A 3 41.92 -0.10 -22.12
N ALA A 4 40.59 -0.06 -22.25
CA ALA A 4 39.79 1.08 -22.71
C ALA A 4 38.49 1.19 -21.90
N ALA A 5 38.00 2.42 -21.73
CA ALA A 5 36.74 2.71 -21.04
C ALA A 5 35.56 2.80 -22.01
N CYS A 6 34.38 2.34 -21.59
CA CYS A 6 33.13 2.61 -22.30
C CYS A 6 32.52 3.93 -21.81
N LEU A 7 32.29 4.91 -22.70
CA LEU A 7 31.71 6.22 -22.37
C LEU A 7 30.70 6.62 -23.46
N PRO A 8 29.39 6.55 -23.23
CA PRO A 8 28.41 7.04 -24.20
C PRO A 8 28.34 8.58 -24.17
N ILE A 9 28.41 9.22 -25.33
CA ILE A 9 28.26 10.68 -25.51
C ILE A 9 26.89 10.97 -26.12
N ALA A 10 26.06 11.77 -25.46
CA ALA A 10 24.83 12.33 -26.02
C ALA A 10 24.92 13.85 -26.06
N ALA A 11 24.51 14.50 -27.15
CA ALA A 11 24.57 15.95 -27.31
C ALA A 11 23.43 16.48 -28.18
N ASP A 12 22.96 17.70 -27.92
CA ASP A 12 21.94 18.35 -28.75
C ASP A 12 22.49 18.57 -30.17
N ARG A 13 21.74 18.11 -31.17
CA ARG A 13 22.06 18.28 -32.59
C ARG A 13 22.08 19.76 -33.02
N ALA A 14 21.39 20.65 -32.31
CA ALA A 14 21.33 22.08 -32.66
C ALA A 14 22.49 22.92 -32.15
N GLY A 15 23.33 22.38 -31.25
CA GLY A 15 24.45 23.09 -30.64
C GLY A 15 25.79 22.40 -30.90
N ALA A 16 26.90 23.03 -30.51
CA ALA A 16 28.20 22.37 -30.49
C ALA A 16 28.26 21.34 -29.36
N CYS A 17 28.79 20.14 -29.64
CA CYS A 17 29.06 19.14 -28.61
C CYS A 17 30.42 19.46 -27.98
N VAL A 18 30.43 19.88 -26.71
CA VAL A 18 31.66 20.11 -25.94
C VAL A 18 31.67 19.21 -24.72
N ARG A 19 32.67 18.33 -24.59
CA ARG A 19 32.79 17.38 -23.47
C ARG A 19 34.16 17.48 -22.85
N THR A 20 34.22 17.54 -21.53
CA THR A 20 35.47 17.46 -20.78
C THR A 20 35.67 16.03 -20.28
N ILE A 21 36.81 15.42 -20.56
CA ILE A 21 37.14 14.06 -20.11
C ILE A 21 38.45 14.11 -19.31
N PHE A 22 38.42 13.62 -18.08
CA PHE A 22 39.60 13.53 -17.21
C PHE A 22 40.14 12.10 -17.25
N PHE A 23 41.42 11.92 -17.54
CA PHE A 23 42.13 10.64 -17.53
C PHE A 23 43.02 10.58 -16.29
N VAL A 24 42.59 9.86 -15.27
CA VAL A 24 43.36 9.64 -14.02
C VAL A 24 44.25 8.42 -14.20
N GLY A 25 45.52 8.54 -13.84
CA GLY A 25 46.55 7.51 -14.01
C GLY A 25 47.26 7.55 -15.36
N LEU A 26 46.91 8.47 -16.26
CA LEU A 26 47.56 8.64 -17.56
C LEU A 26 47.98 10.11 -17.77
N ASP A 27 49.27 10.33 -17.95
CA ASP A 27 49.82 11.58 -18.47
C ASP A 27 49.76 11.56 -20.00
N LEU A 28 48.96 12.46 -20.58
CA LEU A 28 48.76 12.57 -22.02
C LEU A 28 49.59 13.70 -22.64
N THR A 29 50.55 14.27 -21.89
CA THR A 29 51.44 15.31 -22.41
C THR A 29 52.21 14.82 -23.63
N GLY A 30 52.06 15.53 -24.75
CA GLY A 30 52.73 15.18 -26.01
C GLY A 30 52.17 13.94 -26.73
N VAL A 31 51.12 13.29 -26.21
CA VAL A 31 50.47 12.14 -26.84
C VAL A 31 49.47 12.63 -27.88
N PRO A 32 49.63 12.32 -29.18
CA PRO A 32 48.62 12.63 -30.18
C PRO A 32 47.33 11.85 -29.92
N LEU A 33 46.19 12.55 -29.92
CA LEU A 33 44.87 11.95 -29.78
C LEU A 33 44.10 12.05 -31.10
N ALA A 34 43.29 11.03 -31.38
CA ALA A 34 42.34 11.05 -32.48
C ALA A 34 41.02 10.39 -32.08
N LEU A 35 39.91 10.86 -32.64
CA LEU A 35 38.59 10.26 -32.46
C LEU A 35 37.93 10.06 -33.81
N GLU A 36 37.36 8.88 -34.01
CA GLU A 36 36.50 8.60 -35.16
C GLU A 36 35.13 8.15 -34.68
N ALA A 37 34.05 8.68 -35.27
CA ALA A 37 32.69 8.18 -35.08
C ALA A 37 32.10 7.70 -36.41
N ARG A 38 31.54 6.48 -36.41
CA ARG A 38 31.05 5.74 -37.58
C ARG A 38 29.63 5.22 -37.34
N LEU A 39 28.90 4.94 -38.42
CA LEU A 39 27.54 4.42 -38.32
C LEU A 39 27.47 3.04 -37.69
N ASN A 40 28.41 2.17 -38.04
CA ASN A 40 28.62 0.89 -37.40
C ASN A 40 30.12 0.65 -37.20
N PRO A 41 30.52 -0.17 -36.21
CA PRO A 41 31.88 -0.66 -36.13
C PRO A 41 32.32 -1.28 -37.47
N GLU A 42 33.58 -1.09 -37.85
CA GLU A 42 34.19 -1.65 -39.07
C GLU A 42 33.56 -1.22 -40.41
N THR A 43 32.74 -0.16 -40.43
CA THR A 43 32.19 0.38 -41.69
C THR A 43 33.34 0.95 -42.55
N PRO A 44 33.51 0.51 -43.82
CA PRO A 44 34.58 0.99 -44.70
C PRO A 44 34.38 2.46 -45.11
N GLY A 45 35.48 3.12 -45.48
CA GLY A 45 35.50 4.52 -45.94
C GLY A 45 35.89 5.54 -44.86
N PRO A 46 35.90 6.83 -45.19
CA PRO A 46 36.16 7.90 -44.22
C PRO A 46 35.13 7.90 -43.10
N ALA A 47 35.57 8.12 -41.85
CA ALA A 47 34.64 8.28 -40.74
C ALA A 47 33.81 9.56 -40.95
N PRO A 48 32.48 9.52 -40.73
CA PRO A 48 31.65 10.71 -40.75
C PRO A 48 32.20 11.84 -39.87
N ILE A 49 32.59 11.51 -38.63
CA ILE A 49 33.34 12.42 -37.75
C ILE A 49 34.75 11.88 -37.57
N ALA A 50 35.76 12.71 -37.87
CA ALA A 50 37.16 12.43 -37.63
C ALA A 50 37.80 13.66 -36.97
N LEU A 51 38.16 13.54 -35.70
CA LEU A 51 38.77 14.59 -34.91
C LEU A 51 40.25 14.28 -34.67
N GLY A 52 41.10 15.28 -34.87
CA GLY A 52 42.49 15.27 -34.43
C GLY A 52 42.73 16.29 -33.31
N MET A 53 44.00 16.49 -32.96
CA MET A 53 44.38 17.54 -32.01
C MET A 53 44.07 18.93 -32.56
N GLY A 54 43.28 19.71 -31.83
CA GLY A 54 42.93 21.10 -32.16
C GLY A 54 43.96 22.09 -31.62
N ALA A 55 44.31 23.09 -32.42
CA ALA A 55 45.31 24.10 -32.05
C ALA A 55 44.76 25.24 -31.16
N THR A 56 43.44 25.47 -31.14
CA THR A 56 42.82 26.58 -30.41
C THR A 56 41.58 26.13 -29.64
N ALA A 57 41.15 26.92 -28.65
CA ALA A 57 40.02 26.60 -27.76
C ALA A 57 38.67 26.39 -28.48
N ASN A 58 38.52 26.99 -29.67
CA ASN A 58 37.28 26.96 -30.44
C ASN A 58 37.38 26.12 -31.71
N ALA A 59 38.53 25.50 -31.98
CA ALA A 59 38.67 24.59 -33.10
C ALA A 59 37.90 23.29 -32.82
N GLU A 60 37.27 22.74 -33.86
CA GLU A 60 36.75 21.37 -33.81
C GLU A 60 37.93 20.40 -33.69
N GLY A 61 37.84 19.48 -32.72
CA GLY A 61 38.96 18.59 -32.41
C GLY A 61 39.02 18.17 -30.94
N LEU A 62 40.14 17.55 -30.60
CA LEU A 62 40.52 17.14 -29.25
C LEU A 62 41.60 18.08 -28.74
N ARG A 63 41.54 18.48 -27.47
CA ARG A 63 42.56 19.35 -26.88
C ARG A 63 42.92 18.90 -25.48
N LEU A 64 44.20 18.71 -25.21
CA LEU A 64 44.72 18.60 -23.85
C LEU A 64 44.74 20.02 -23.23
N ILE A 65 44.00 20.20 -22.15
CA ILE A 65 43.90 21.48 -21.43
C ILE A 65 45.01 21.58 -20.40
N ASP A 66 45.12 20.57 -19.54
CA ASP A 66 46.07 20.54 -18.43
C ASP A 66 46.39 19.10 -18.01
N VAL A 67 47.50 18.91 -17.31
CA VAL A 67 47.86 17.67 -16.62
C VAL A 67 48.25 18.03 -15.19
N THR A 68 47.44 17.60 -14.22
CA THR A 68 47.70 17.84 -12.80
C THR A 68 48.17 16.55 -12.14
N VAL A 69 49.16 16.63 -11.24
CA VAL A 69 49.65 15.46 -10.48
C VAL A 69 49.23 15.59 -9.03
N ASN A 70 48.34 14.70 -8.58
CA ASN A 70 47.88 14.67 -7.20
C ASN A 70 48.32 13.36 -6.54
N ALA A 71 49.05 13.47 -5.43
CA ALA A 71 49.60 12.31 -4.70
C ALA A 71 50.40 11.33 -5.61
N GLY A 72 51.12 11.85 -6.59
CA GLY A 72 51.93 11.05 -7.53
C GLY A 72 51.15 10.43 -8.70
N VAL A 73 49.83 10.65 -8.80
CA VAL A 73 49.00 10.15 -9.90
C VAL A 73 48.65 11.29 -10.87
N PRO A 74 49.03 11.20 -12.17
CA PRO A 74 48.67 12.23 -13.15
C PRO A 74 47.18 12.16 -13.51
N THR A 75 46.58 13.33 -13.71
CA THR A 75 45.21 13.50 -14.22
C THR A 75 45.26 14.43 -15.43
N SER A 76 45.07 13.88 -16.62
CA SER A 76 45.02 14.66 -17.86
C SER A 76 43.60 15.11 -18.17
N GLN A 77 43.38 16.41 -18.33
CA GLN A 77 42.09 16.98 -18.74
C GLN A 77 42.08 17.21 -20.24
N ILE A 78 41.21 16.52 -20.97
CA ILE A 78 40.98 16.77 -22.39
C ILE A 78 39.60 17.39 -22.63
N VAL A 79 39.49 18.20 -23.67
CA VAL A 79 38.22 18.71 -24.19
C VAL A 79 38.02 18.19 -25.60
N LEU A 80 36.86 17.57 -25.82
CA LEU A 80 36.35 17.18 -27.12
C LEU A 80 35.37 18.26 -27.59
N ARG A 81 35.52 18.73 -28.83
CA ARG A 81 34.60 19.65 -29.48
C ARG A 81 34.21 19.17 -30.87
N VAL A 82 32.90 19.05 -31.12
CA VAL A 82 32.31 18.94 -32.47
C VAL A 82 31.49 20.21 -32.71
N ASN A 83 31.78 20.96 -33.78
CA ASN A 83 31.12 22.23 -34.01
C ASN A 83 29.64 22.05 -34.35
N GLU A 84 28.86 23.09 -34.09
CA GLU A 84 27.44 23.13 -34.43
C GLU A 84 27.18 22.83 -35.92
N SER A 85 28.04 23.33 -36.81
CA SER A 85 27.94 23.04 -38.24
C SER A 85 28.04 21.55 -38.55
N THR A 86 28.96 20.85 -37.88
CA THR A 86 29.14 19.39 -38.03
C THR A 86 28.00 18.63 -37.36
N MET A 87 27.50 19.12 -36.23
CA MET A 87 26.34 18.54 -35.53
C MET A 87 25.05 18.60 -36.36
N LYS A 88 24.88 19.64 -37.19
CA LYS A 88 23.72 19.83 -38.07
C LYS A 88 23.87 19.18 -39.45
N ASP A 89 25.09 18.84 -39.87
CA ASP A 89 25.37 18.30 -41.20
C ASP A 89 24.84 16.86 -41.33
N ALA A 90 23.81 16.68 -42.15
CA ALA A 90 23.19 15.38 -42.42
C ALA A 90 24.14 14.36 -43.06
N ALA A 91 25.18 14.81 -43.77
CA ALA A 91 26.20 13.91 -44.34
C ALA A 91 27.16 13.37 -43.27
N LYS A 92 27.27 14.06 -42.13
CA LYS A 92 28.14 13.72 -41.00
C LYS A 92 27.36 12.96 -39.92
N LEU A 93 26.15 13.42 -39.63
CA LEU A 93 25.24 12.85 -38.64
C LEU A 93 23.87 12.61 -39.30
N PRO A 94 23.68 11.46 -39.97
CA PRO A 94 22.45 11.23 -40.72
C PRO A 94 21.22 11.21 -39.82
N TYR A 95 20.07 11.50 -40.42
CA TYR A 95 18.76 11.34 -39.81
C TYR A 95 18.24 9.96 -40.20
N SER A 96 17.89 9.13 -39.23
CA SER A 96 17.32 7.79 -39.47
C SER A 96 16.12 7.56 -38.55
N GLY A 97 15.18 6.72 -38.98
CA GLY A 97 13.97 6.44 -38.22
C GLY A 97 12.90 7.52 -38.36
N GLU A 98 11.95 7.54 -37.42
CA GLU A 98 10.82 8.48 -37.42
C GLU A 98 11.27 9.92 -37.09
N LEU A 99 10.38 10.88 -37.34
CA LEU A 99 10.57 12.24 -36.86
C LEU A 99 10.72 12.20 -35.32
N GLY A 100 11.77 12.83 -34.80
CA GLY A 100 12.12 12.74 -33.38
C GLY A 100 12.99 11.54 -32.99
N SER A 101 13.43 10.68 -33.92
CA SER A 101 14.42 9.64 -33.64
C SER A 101 15.85 10.19 -33.61
N SER A 102 16.69 9.63 -32.72
CA SER A 102 18.15 9.83 -32.71
C SER A 102 18.84 8.80 -33.61
N SER A 103 19.98 9.16 -34.20
CA SER A 103 20.80 8.26 -35.01
C SER A 103 22.13 8.00 -34.31
N PRO A 104 22.28 6.92 -33.52
CA PRO A 104 23.52 6.66 -32.81
C PRO A 104 24.65 6.31 -33.79
N LEU A 105 25.83 6.86 -33.54
CA LEU A 105 27.10 6.42 -34.11
C LEU A 105 27.88 5.66 -33.05
N TYR A 106 28.89 4.89 -33.46
CA TYR A 106 29.87 4.26 -32.59
C TYR A 106 31.20 4.99 -32.75
N TYR A 107 31.84 5.34 -31.65
CA TYR A 107 33.08 6.10 -31.67
C TYR A 107 34.19 5.41 -30.89
N ASP A 108 35.41 5.67 -31.32
CA ASP A 108 36.65 5.33 -30.62
C ASP A 108 37.50 6.59 -30.43
N LEU A 109 38.01 6.79 -29.22
CA LEU A 109 39.07 7.75 -28.90
C LEU A 109 40.37 6.97 -28.69
N ILE A 110 41.36 7.27 -29.52
CA ILE A 110 42.67 6.61 -29.53
C ILE A 110 43.77 7.58 -29.11
N GLY A 111 44.74 7.06 -28.35
CA GLY A 111 46.02 7.71 -28.09
C GLY A 111 47.13 7.02 -28.88
N ILE A 112 48.08 7.80 -29.39
CA ILE A 112 49.23 7.31 -30.16
C ILE A 112 50.48 7.42 -29.28
N PHE A 113 50.93 6.28 -28.76
CA PHE A 113 52.10 6.20 -27.87
C PHE A 113 53.31 5.73 -28.68
N GLY A 114 54.07 6.67 -29.23
CA GLY A 114 55.14 6.35 -30.18
C GLY A 114 54.57 5.87 -31.52
N GLN A 115 54.81 4.61 -31.88
CA GLN A 115 54.22 3.99 -33.08
C GLN A 115 52.94 3.20 -32.79
N ASP A 116 52.63 2.97 -31.50
CA ASP A 116 51.50 2.14 -31.09
C ASP A 116 50.23 2.97 -30.94
N LYS A 117 49.14 2.47 -31.53
CA LYS A 117 47.79 3.03 -31.35
C LYS A 117 47.08 2.25 -30.26
N ARG A 118 46.60 2.96 -29.23
CA ARG A 118 45.83 2.36 -28.14
C ARG A 118 44.46 3.02 -28.05
N ARG A 119 43.41 2.21 -28.05
CA ARG A 119 42.05 2.65 -27.73
C ARG A 119 42.00 3.03 -26.25
N LEU A 120 41.62 4.28 -25.97
CA LEU A 120 41.51 4.82 -24.62
C LEU A 120 40.05 4.81 -24.15
N VAL A 121 39.13 5.23 -25.03
CA VAL A 121 37.69 5.28 -24.77
C VAL A 121 36.94 4.80 -26.01
N TYR A 122 35.82 4.11 -25.82
CA TYR A 122 34.87 3.75 -26.88
C TYR A 122 33.44 3.97 -26.40
N GLY A 123 32.48 4.06 -27.31
CA GLY A 123 31.07 4.19 -26.92
C GLY A 123 30.18 4.58 -28.07
N THR A 124 28.95 5.00 -27.74
CA THR A 124 28.01 5.57 -28.71
C THR A 124 28.09 7.09 -28.70
N PHE A 125 27.97 7.71 -29.88
CA PHE A 125 27.79 9.15 -30.05
C PHE A 125 26.37 9.40 -30.57
N THR A 126 25.50 9.96 -29.73
CA THR A 126 24.07 10.12 -29.99
C THR A 126 23.71 11.60 -30.14
N PRO A 127 23.47 12.09 -31.37
CA PRO A 127 22.93 13.42 -31.60
C PRO A 127 21.44 13.45 -31.29
N LEU A 128 21.08 14.08 -30.17
CA LEU A 128 19.72 14.17 -29.67
C LEU A 128 18.89 15.14 -30.54
N PRO A 129 17.66 14.76 -30.91
CA PRO A 129 16.74 15.66 -31.59
C PRO A 129 16.30 16.78 -30.64
N THR A 130 16.06 17.95 -31.20
CA THR A 130 15.56 19.13 -30.47
C THR A 130 14.55 19.89 -31.34
N VAL A 131 13.80 20.80 -30.71
CA VAL A 131 12.86 21.68 -31.42
C VAL A 131 13.59 22.89 -32.00
N TYR A 132 14.62 23.39 -31.31
CA TYR A 132 15.32 24.61 -31.69
C TYR A 132 16.35 24.37 -32.80
N GLY A 133 16.43 25.26 -33.80
CA GLY A 133 17.50 25.21 -34.81
C GLY A 133 17.43 24.02 -35.80
N MET A 134 16.29 23.33 -35.89
CA MET A 134 16.07 22.16 -36.76
C MET A 134 15.31 22.46 -38.06
N SER A 135 15.21 23.72 -38.49
CA SER A 135 14.48 24.12 -39.70
C SER A 135 15.00 23.47 -41.00
N GLY A 136 16.23 22.95 -41.01
CA GLY A 136 16.84 22.23 -42.12
C GLY A 136 16.81 20.70 -41.99
N ALA A 137 16.12 20.14 -40.98
CA ALA A 137 16.03 18.69 -40.83
C ALA A 137 15.13 18.08 -41.92
N PRO A 138 15.55 16.99 -42.59
CA PRO A 138 14.75 16.38 -43.64
C PRO A 138 13.48 15.74 -43.06
N ALA A 139 12.35 15.98 -43.73
CA ALA A 139 11.07 15.34 -43.43
C ALA A 139 11.08 13.88 -43.87
N ASP A 140 11.66 13.59 -45.04
CA ASP A 140 11.85 12.23 -45.56
C ASP A 140 13.15 11.64 -45.01
N ARG A 141 13.02 10.56 -44.23
CA ARG A 141 14.14 9.87 -43.58
C ARG A 141 14.16 8.41 -43.98
N PRO A 142 15.33 7.81 -44.23
CA PRO A 142 15.44 6.36 -44.38
C PRO A 142 14.87 5.64 -43.16
N MET A 143 14.09 4.57 -43.38
CA MET A 143 13.63 3.68 -42.30
C MET A 143 14.84 3.19 -41.51
N GLY A 144 14.87 3.52 -40.21
CA GLY A 144 15.93 3.06 -39.32
C GLY A 144 15.78 1.57 -39.04
N TYR A 145 16.85 0.79 -39.25
CA TYR A 145 16.91 -0.58 -38.74
C TYR A 145 17.08 -0.53 -37.23
N GLY A 146 15.96 -0.69 -36.50
CA GLY A 146 15.95 -0.69 -35.04
C GLY A 146 15.91 0.71 -34.44
N SER A 147 14.75 1.37 -34.51
CA SER A 147 14.41 2.43 -33.56
C SER A 147 14.32 1.81 -32.17
N SER A 148 15.46 1.68 -31.49
CA SER A 148 15.42 1.42 -30.07
C SER A 148 15.07 2.73 -29.37
N PRO A 149 13.96 2.81 -28.62
CA PRO A 149 13.61 3.98 -27.83
C PRO A 149 14.54 4.15 -26.61
N PHE A 150 15.81 3.75 -26.70
CA PHE A 150 16.74 3.82 -25.57
C PHE A 150 16.88 5.25 -25.07
N ASP A 151 16.65 5.34 -23.77
CA ASP A 151 16.75 6.51 -22.91
C ASP A 151 17.95 7.37 -23.27
N ALA A 152 17.68 8.64 -23.51
CA ALA A 152 18.66 9.69 -23.36
C ALA A 152 19.09 9.75 -21.89
N GLY A 153 19.97 8.83 -21.47
CA GLY A 153 20.82 9.03 -20.31
C GLY A 153 21.49 10.39 -20.51
N GLY A 154 21.13 11.34 -19.64
CA GLY A 154 21.18 12.78 -19.90
C GLY A 154 22.48 13.28 -20.52
N ALA A 155 22.37 14.33 -21.33
CA ALA A 155 23.53 15.04 -21.83
C ALA A 155 24.41 15.50 -20.64
N TRP A 156 25.58 14.90 -20.50
CA TRP A 156 26.55 15.23 -19.46
C TRP A 156 27.63 16.16 -20.00
N ASN A 157 28.22 16.98 -19.14
CA ASN A 157 29.25 17.96 -19.53
C ASN A 157 30.68 17.48 -19.23
N SER A 158 30.85 16.61 -18.23
CA SER A 158 32.15 16.07 -17.83
C SER A 158 32.11 14.58 -17.44
N ALA A 159 33.21 13.87 -17.68
CA ALA A 159 33.43 12.51 -17.20
C ALA A 159 34.89 12.31 -16.77
N ARG A 160 35.11 11.47 -15.75
CA ARG A 160 36.40 11.07 -15.21
C ARG A 160 36.60 9.58 -15.44
N VAL A 161 37.66 9.23 -16.15
CA VAL A 161 38.09 7.86 -16.46
C VAL A 161 39.36 7.58 -15.67
N THR A 162 39.32 6.57 -14.81
CA THR A 162 40.44 6.16 -13.95
C THR A 162 41.05 4.88 -14.47
N PHE A 163 42.35 4.88 -14.72
CA PHE A 163 43.13 3.70 -15.08
C PHE A 163 43.96 3.26 -13.87
N GLY A 164 43.70 2.06 -13.36
CA GLY A 164 44.57 1.33 -12.44
C GLY A 164 45.18 0.10 -13.10
N ASP A 165 46.05 -0.59 -12.38
CA ASP A 165 46.77 -1.77 -12.91
C ASP A 165 45.80 -2.88 -13.36
N ASP A 166 44.66 -3.06 -12.66
CA ASP A 166 43.66 -4.12 -12.96
C ASP A 166 42.25 -3.60 -13.29
N THR A 167 41.96 -2.30 -13.14
CA THR A 167 40.60 -1.74 -13.27
C THR A 167 40.56 -0.43 -14.04
N VAL A 168 39.60 -0.31 -14.96
CA VAL A 168 39.23 0.97 -15.59
C VAL A 168 37.85 1.38 -15.07
N ALA A 169 37.76 2.50 -14.36
CA ALA A 169 36.52 3.02 -13.79
C ALA A 169 36.10 4.32 -14.48
N VAL A 170 34.81 4.52 -14.70
CA VAL A 170 34.25 5.76 -15.28
C VAL A 170 33.29 6.38 -14.28
N THR A 171 33.54 7.64 -13.93
CA THR A 171 32.69 8.48 -13.09
C THR A 171 32.19 9.65 -13.94
N ILE A 172 30.88 9.81 -14.13
CA ILE A 172 30.34 10.93 -14.91
C ILE A 172 30.07 12.10 -13.96
N ASP A 173 30.83 13.18 -14.10
CA ASP A 173 30.67 14.40 -13.28
C ASP A 173 29.51 15.23 -13.86
N GLY A 174 28.32 14.97 -13.30
CA GLY A 174 27.00 15.49 -13.67
C GLY A 174 25.91 14.79 -12.87
N ALA A 175 26.20 14.51 -11.60
CA ALA A 175 25.45 13.65 -10.69
C ALA A 175 24.35 14.39 -9.93
N ASP A 176 23.80 15.47 -10.49
CA ASP A 176 22.57 16.10 -9.98
C ASP A 176 21.37 15.14 -10.01
N LEU A 177 21.44 14.06 -10.81
CA LEU A 177 20.51 12.93 -10.78
C LEU A 177 20.86 11.85 -9.73
N VAL A 178 22.13 11.64 -9.40
CA VAL A 178 22.53 10.64 -8.37
C VAL A 178 22.32 11.19 -6.97
N GLY A 179 22.38 12.52 -6.77
CA GLY A 179 22.00 13.14 -5.49
C GLY A 179 20.53 12.94 -5.13
N ALA A 180 19.64 12.90 -6.13
CA ALA A 180 18.23 12.54 -5.94
C ALA A 180 18.09 11.06 -5.63
N ILE A 181 18.72 10.17 -6.42
CA ILE A 181 18.68 8.72 -6.20
C ILE A 181 19.29 8.32 -4.84
N ALA A 182 20.35 8.98 -4.38
CA ALA A 182 20.96 8.74 -3.08
C ALA A 182 20.09 9.26 -1.92
N ARG A 183 19.39 10.39 -2.11
CA ARG A 183 18.42 10.91 -1.14
C ARG A 183 17.19 10.02 -1.07
N ASP A 184 16.68 9.55 -2.22
CA ASP A 184 15.59 8.59 -2.32
C ASP A 184 16.00 7.26 -1.68
N ALA A 185 17.21 6.76 -1.93
CA ALA A 185 17.74 5.55 -1.28
C ALA A 185 17.88 5.70 0.24
N GLN A 186 18.24 6.89 0.74
CA GLN A 186 18.27 7.17 2.18
C GLN A 186 16.85 7.22 2.78
N VAL A 187 15.89 7.82 2.07
CA VAL A 187 14.47 7.81 2.45
C VAL A 187 13.92 6.39 2.45
N PHE A 188 14.20 5.58 1.42
CA PHE A 188 13.82 4.17 1.36
C PHE A 188 14.46 3.34 2.48
N SER A 189 15.73 3.60 2.81
CA SER A 189 16.39 2.93 3.93
C SER A 189 15.73 3.28 5.27
N GLN A 190 15.30 4.53 5.47
CA GLN A 190 14.61 4.94 6.70
C GLN A 190 13.19 4.36 6.77
N VAL A 191 12.43 4.42 5.67
CA VAL A 191 11.09 3.82 5.59
C VAL A 191 11.15 2.31 5.83
N ALA A 192 12.14 1.62 5.26
CA ALA A 192 12.34 0.19 5.52
C ALA A 192 12.66 -0.11 6.99
N ALA A 193 13.43 0.75 7.67
CA ALA A 193 13.72 0.63 9.10
C ALA A 193 12.46 0.88 9.96
N ASP A 194 11.66 1.89 9.62
CA ASP A 194 10.41 2.22 10.32
C ASP A 194 9.36 1.12 10.13
N MET A 195 9.24 0.56 8.93
CA MET A 195 8.37 -0.58 8.63
C MET A 195 8.81 -1.87 9.34
N ALA A 196 10.12 -2.12 9.44
CA ALA A 196 10.63 -3.23 10.23
C ALA A 196 10.27 -3.08 11.72
N GLY A 197 10.31 -1.85 12.24
CA GLY A 197 9.84 -1.53 13.60
C GLY A 197 8.34 -1.78 13.80
N GLN A 198 7.50 -1.32 12.87
CA GLN A 198 6.05 -1.53 12.92
C GLN A 198 5.65 -3.01 12.79
N SER A 199 6.31 -3.76 11.90
CA SER A 199 6.11 -5.20 11.75
C SER A 199 6.50 -5.97 13.02
N GLY A 200 7.57 -5.55 13.70
CA GLY A 200 7.93 -6.08 15.01
C GLY A 200 6.86 -5.85 16.07
N ALA A 201 6.27 -4.65 16.12
CA ALA A 201 5.18 -4.32 17.04
C ALA A 201 3.91 -5.16 16.75
N ALA A 202 3.50 -5.24 15.48
CA ALA A 202 2.34 -6.02 15.05
C ALA A 202 2.52 -7.53 15.32
N ARG A 203 3.72 -8.07 15.12
CA ARG A 203 4.05 -9.47 15.47
C ARG A 203 3.92 -9.71 16.97
N ASN A 204 4.38 -8.78 17.82
CA ASN A 204 4.26 -8.90 19.27
C ASN A 204 2.79 -8.85 19.71
N GLU A 205 1.98 -7.98 19.11
CA GLU A 205 0.53 -7.93 19.36
C GLU A 205 -0.19 -9.22 18.90
N ALA A 206 0.15 -9.75 17.73
CA ALA A 206 -0.41 -11.01 17.23
C ALA A 206 0.00 -12.21 18.08
N GLN A 207 1.25 -12.27 18.56
CA GLN A 207 1.71 -13.31 19.50
C GLN A 207 1.01 -13.21 20.85
N LEU A 208 0.78 -11.98 21.34
CA LEU A 208 0.00 -11.76 22.57
C LEU A 208 -1.46 -12.20 22.37
N ALA A 209 -2.09 -11.86 21.24
CA ALA A 209 -3.44 -12.28 20.91
C ALA A 209 -3.56 -13.81 20.75
N ALA A 210 -2.60 -14.46 20.09
CA ALA A 210 -2.54 -15.91 19.97
C ALA A 210 -2.30 -16.59 21.33
N ALA A 211 -1.49 -16.00 22.21
CA ALA A 211 -1.27 -16.48 23.58
C ALA A 211 -2.53 -16.30 24.46
N ILE A 212 -3.26 -15.20 24.28
CA ILE A 212 -4.57 -14.99 24.90
C ILE A 212 -5.54 -16.08 24.42
N ALA A 213 -5.66 -16.27 23.11
CA ALA A 213 -6.54 -17.29 22.52
C ALA A 213 -6.18 -18.70 23.00
N ALA A 214 -4.90 -19.08 23.02
CA ALA A 214 -4.44 -20.37 23.52
C ALA A 214 -4.76 -20.56 25.02
N GLY A 215 -4.74 -19.49 25.82
CA GLY A 215 -5.20 -19.50 27.21
C GLY A 215 -6.70 -19.75 27.38
N PHE A 216 -7.49 -19.59 26.31
CA PHE A 216 -8.93 -19.90 26.26
C PHE A 216 -9.26 -21.27 25.65
N VAL A 217 -8.36 -21.89 24.87
CA VAL A 217 -8.65 -23.15 24.13
C VAL A 217 -8.91 -24.34 25.05
N ASP A 218 -8.38 -24.36 26.28
CA ASP A 218 -8.74 -25.39 27.27
C ASP A 218 -9.94 -25.01 28.17
N GLY A 219 -10.42 -23.77 28.10
CA GLY A 219 -11.62 -23.30 28.82
C GLY A 219 -11.55 -23.32 30.35
N VAL A 220 -10.43 -23.70 30.96
CA VAL A 220 -10.31 -23.83 32.42
C VAL A 220 -10.01 -22.49 33.07
N LEU A 221 -11.04 -21.89 33.66
CA LEU A 221 -10.88 -20.77 34.60
C LEU A 221 -10.47 -21.30 35.98
N TYR A 222 -9.25 -21.00 36.43
CA TYR A 222 -8.81 -21.39 37.76
C TYR A 222 -9.44 -20.49 38.84
N PRO A 223 -9.81 -21.05 40.01
CA PRO A 223 -10.45 -20.27 41.07
C PRO A 223 -9.49 -19.29 41.78
N SER A 224 -8.18 -19.48 41.63
CA SER A 224 -7.16 -18.59 42.19
C SER A 224 -5.83 -18.70 41.43
N PRO A 225 -4.90 -17.72 41.56
CA PRO A 225 -3.59 -17.79 40.93
C PRO A 225 -2.75 -18.98 41.43
N ALA A 226 -2.92 -19.39 42.69
CA ALA A 226 -2.23 -20.55 43.26
C ALA A 226 -2.68 -21.86 42.59
N ALA A 227 -3.97 -22.00 42.27
CA ALA A 227 -4.49 -23.17 41.56
C ALA A 227 -3.95 -23.26 40.13
N GLY A 228 -3.86 -22.12 39.43
CA GLY A 228 -3.26 -22.07 38.09
C GLY A 228 -1.76 -22.34 38.10
N LEU A 229 -1.01 -21.82 39.08
CA LEU A 229 0.42 -22.11 39.24
C LEU A 229 0.72 -23.60 39.47
N ALA A 230 -0.16 -24.31 40.18
CA ALA A 230 0.01 -25.74 40.41
C ALA A 230 -0.27 -26.57 39.14
N ALA A 231 -1.19 -26.12 38.29
CA ALA A 231 -1.69 -26.86 37.14
C ALA A 231 -0.93 -26.59 35.83
N VAL A 232 -0.32 -25.41 35.70
CA VAL A 232 0.23 -24.92 34.43
C VAL A 232 1.76 -24.93 34.48
N ALA A 233 2.43 -25.44 33.45
CA ALA A 233 3.90 -25.50 33.39
C ALA A 233 4.56 -24.10 33.32
N ASP A 234 5.85 -24.00 33.67
CA ASP A 234 6.54 -22.71 33.65
C ASP A 234 6.58 -22.08 32.24
N GLY A 235 6.44 -20.76 32.18
CA GLY A 235 6.33 -19.98 30.93
C GLY A 235 4.96 -20.02 30.24
N LYS A 236 4.03 -20.88 30.69
CA LYS A 236 2.67 -20.99 30.12
C LYS A 236 1.69 -20.04 30.79
N TYR A 237 0.63 -19.71 30.05
CA TYR A 237 -0.44 -18.81 30.50
C TYR A 237 -1.60 -19.59 31.12
N PHE A 238 -2.30 -18.95 32.05
CA PHE A 238 -3.54 -19.47 32.63
C PHE A 238 -4.44 -18.32 33.08
N THR A 239 -5.75 -18.57 33.14
CA THR A 239 -6.74 -17.57 33.52
C THR A 239 -7.30 -17.84 34.92
N VAL A 240 -7.55 -16.77 35.67
CA VAL A 240 -8.15 -16.81 37.00
C VAL A 240 -9.41 -15.97 37.02
N ARG A 241 -10.44 -16.41 37.75
CA ARG A 241 -11.68 -15.65 37.91
C ARG A 241 -11.45 -14.27 38.53
N GLY A 242 -11.91 -13.22 37.89
CA GLY A 242 -11.79 -11.84 38.38
C GLY A 242 -12.88 -11.49 39.39
N GLY A 243 -12.53 -11.41 40.68
CA GLY A 243 -13.45 -10.99 41.75
C GLY A 243 -14.68 -11.91 41.97
N ASN A 244 -15.51 -11.57 42.95
CA ASN A 244 -16.65 -12.41 43.37
C ASN A 244 -17.80 -12.44 42.34
N ASP A 245 -17.87 -11.47 41.42
CA ASP A 245 -18.99 -11.29 40.48
C ASP A 245 -18.60 -11.55 39.00
N ALA A 246 -17.33 -11.88 38.76
CA ALA A 246 -16.75 -12.50 37.56
C ALA A 246 -17.34 -12.16 36.18
N THR A 247 -17.21 -10.91 35.76
CA THR A 247 -17.38 -10.46 34.36
C THR A 247 -16.06 -10.41 33.58
N TYR A 248 -14.92 -10.71 34.23
CA TYR A 248 -13.60 -10.73 33.61
C TYR A 248 -12.76 -11.89 34.16
N ALA A 249 -11.78 -12.29 33.35
CA ALA A 249 -10.72 -13.21 33.74
C ALA A 249 -9.39 -12.47 33.81
N LEU A 250 -8.57 -12.80 34.80
CA LEU A 250 -7.20 -12.33 34.93
C LEU A 250 -6.27 -13.32 34.23
N LEU A 251 -5.56 -12.88 33.20
CA LEU A 251 -4.56 -13.70 32.51
C LEU A 251 -3.22 -13.58 33.25
N TYR A 252 -2.73 -14.70 33.75
CA TYR A 252 -1.42 -14.84 34.37
C TYR A 252 -0.49 -15.65 33.48
N GLN A 253 0.81 -15.37 33.56
CA GLN A 253 1.87 -16.24 33.08
C GLN A 253 2.60 -16.83 34.29
N ARG A 254 2.80 -18.14 34.31
CA ARG A 254 3.69 -18.76 35.30
C ARG A 254 5.13 -18.37 34.98
N GLN A 255 5.84 -17.83 35.98
CA GLN A 255 7.28 -17.58 35.95
C GLN A 255 7.91 -18.18 37.21
N GLY A 256 8.49 -19.36 37.08
CA GLY A 256 8.91 -20.22 38.17
C GLY A 256 7.76 -20.59 39.11
N SER A 257 7.81 -20.06 40.33
CA SER A 257 6.78 -20.25 41.37
C SER A 257 5.86 -19.04 41.53
N VAL A 258 5.91 -18.06 40.63
CA VAL A 258 5.16 -16.80 40.72
C VAL A 258 4.18 -16.67 39.56
N ALA A 259 2.95 -16.22 39.85
CA ALA A 259 1.97 -15.86 38.85
C ALA A 259 2.12 -14.37 38.51
N VAL A 260 2.55 -14.07 37.30
CA VAL A 260 2.70 -12.68 36.84
C VAL A 260 1.47 -12.30 36.04
N MET A 261 0.68 -11.34 36.51
CA MET A 261 -0.48 -10.85 35.79
C MET A 261 -0.03 -10.14 34.51
N ARG A 262 -0.61 -10.52 33.38
CA ARG A 262 -0.27 -9.96 32.07
C ARG A 262 -1.36 -9.08 31.51
N SER A 263 -2.62 -9.46 31.73
CA SER A 263 -3.77 -8.70 31.23
C SER A 263 -5.05 -9.05 31.99
N THR A 264 -6.03 -8.16 31.90
CA THR A 264 -7.44 -8.38 32.27
C THR A 264 -8.24 -8.60 30.99
N VAL A 265 -8.94 -9.72 30.86
CA VAL A 265 -9.74 -10.06 29.68
C VAL A 265 -11.22 -10.04 30.06
N ALA A 266 -12.04 -9.28 29.33
CA ALA A 266 -13.49 -9.31 29.51
C ALA A 266 -14.02 -10.71 29.15
N ALA A 267 -14.81 -11.32 30.03
CA ALA A 267 -15.43 -12.60 29.73
C ALA A 267 -16.56 -12.36 28.71
N SER A 268 -16.37 -12.77 27.45
CA SER A 268 -17.41 -12.65 26.42
C SER A 268 -18.55 -13.63 26.71
N ALA A 269 -19.58 -13.14 27.43
CA ALA A 269 -20.85 -13.80 27.79
C ALA A 269 -20.76 -15.12 28.59
N PRO A 270 -21.67 -15.37 29.54
CA PRO A 270 -21.79 -16.69 30.15
C PRO A 270 -22.26 -17.68 29.08
N VAL A 271 -21.48 -18.72 28.82
CA VAL A 271 -21.88 -19.85 27.98
C VAL A 271 -22.96 -20.65 28.71
N VAL A 272 -24.20 -20.18 28.66
CA VAL A 272 -25.43 -20.97 28.82
C VAL A 272 -26.53 -20.31 27.98
N ALA A 273 -26.87 -20.87 26.82
CA ALA A 273 -28.05 -20.46 26.04
C ALA A 273 -28.81 -21.72 25.59
N ASP A 274 -30.12 -21.75 25.84
CA ASP A 274 -31.03 -22.79 25.36
C ASP A 274 -31.63 -22.47 23.98
N ALA A 275 -32.21 -23.49 23.35
CA ALA A 275 -32.62 -23.53 21.95
C ALA A 275 -33.95 -22.80 21.61
N ALA A 276 -34.65 -22.16 22.57
CA ALA A 276 -35.99 -21.62 22.32
C ALA A 276 -36.01 -20.21 21.69
N THR A 277 -34.93 -19.45 21.80
CA THR A 277 -34.92 -18.02 21.45
C THR A 277 -34.78 -17.75 19.93
N PHE A 278 -34.42 -18.77 19.14
CA PHE A 278 -34.16 -18.61 17.70
C PHE A 278 -35.44 -18.59 16.83
N ALA A 279 -36.58 -19.06 17.34
CA ALA A 279 -37.80 -19.23 16.54
C ALA A 279 -38.71 -17.99 16.44
N ALA A 280 -38.44 -16.91 17.18
CA ALA A 280 -39.35 -15.76 17.29
C ALA A 280 -39.00 -14.56 16.38
N ALA A 281 -37.87 -14.59 15.67
CA ALA A 281 -37.41 -13.46 14.86
C ALA A 281 -37.90 -13.46 13.39
N GLU A 282 -38.64 -14.48 12.96
CA GLU A 282 -39.02 -14.67 11.54
C GLU A 282 -40.43 -14.14 11.15
N ALA A 283 -41.17 -13.46 12.03
CA ALA A 283 -42.54 -13.01 11.74
C ALA A 283 -42.73 -11.50 11.93
N GLY A 284 -42.54 -10.71 10.87
CA GLY A 284 -42.93 -9.29 10.82
C GLY A 284 -43.17 -8.78 9.39
N PRO A 285 -44.20 -7.95 9.11
CA PRO A 285 -44.71 -7.71 7.76
C PRO A 285 -43.99 -6.57 7.01
N ARG A 286 -43.92 -6.70 5.68
CA ARG A 286 -43.35 -5.75 4.71
C ARG A 286 -44.39 -4.72 4.25
N GLY A 287 -44.00 -3.45 4.11
CA GLY A 287 -44.83 -2.35 3.59
C GLY A 287 -44.32 -1.81 2.25
N GLU A 288 -45.28 -1.49 1.37
CA GLU A 288 -45.15 -1.11 -0.04
C GLU A 288 -44.63 0.32 -0.33
N ALA A 289 -44.12 0.50 -1.55
CA ALA A 289 -43.57 1.74 -2.11
C ALA A 289 -44.63 2.58 -2.87
N VAL A 290 -44.37 3.89 -3.02
CA VAL A 290 -45.12 4.81 -3.90
C VAL A 290 -44.15 5.61 -4.77
N VAL A 291 -44.45 5.66 -6.07
CA VAL A 291 -43.72 6.29 -7.20
C VAL A 291 -44.24 7.70 -7.48
N LEU A 292 -43.38 8.64 -7.93
CA LEU A 292 -43.79 9.83 -8.71
C LEU A 292 -42.76 10.16 -9.81
N GLU A 293 -43.28 10.46 -11.02
CA GLU A 293 -42.57 10.65 -12.30
C GLU A 293 -42.36 12.13 -12.73
N SER A 294 -41.52 12.28 -13.78
CA SER A 294 -41.45 13.33 -14.84
C SER A 294 -40.56 14.55 -14.56
N GLY A 295 -39.79 15.14 -15.50
CA GLY A 295 -39.50 14.90 -16.92
C GLY A 295 -38.92 16.20 -17.54
N ALA A 296 -38.04 16.10 -18.57
CA ALA A 296 -37.90 16.99 -19.74
C ALA A 296 -36.48 16.96 -20.39
N SER A 297 -36.44 16.68 -21.69
CA SER A 297 -35.26 16.56 -22.57
C SER A 297 -34.91 17.84 -23.32
N VAL A 298 -33.63 18.04 -23.67
CA VAL A 298 -33.16 19.05 -24.66
C VAL A 298 -32.20 18.41 -25.67
N PRO A 299 -32.36 18.62 -27.00
CA PRO A 299 -31.53 17.99 -28.02
C PRO A 299 -30.33 18.85 -28.43
N ARG A 300 -29.19 18.23 -28.78
CA ARG A 300 -28.11 18.91 -29.52
C ARG A 300 -27.41 18.01 -30.54
N ASP A 301 -27.18 18.64 -31.70
CA ASP A 301 -26.76 18.06 -32.95
C ASP A 301 -25.26 17.74 -33.07
N ALA A 302 -25.02 16.70 -33.89
CA ALA A 302 -23.88 16.24 -34.67
C ALA A 302 -22.51 16.96 -34.64
N VAL A 303 -21.46 16.21 -34.27
CA VAL A 303 -20.05 16.43 -34.72
C VAL A 303 -19.38 15.05 -35.00
N PRO A 304 -18.52 14.91 -36.03
CA PRO A 304 -18.16 13.61 -36.61
C PRO A 304 -17.09 12.83 -35.83
N GLN A 305 -17.29 11.52 -35.70
CA GLN A 305 -16.40 10.55 -35.05
C GLN A 305 -15.08 10.32 -35.81
N LYS A 306 -13.96 10.19 -35.07
CA LYS A 306 -12.70 9.58 -35.55
C LYS A 306 -12.35 8.36 -34.69
N ARG A 307 -12.08 7.22 -35.35
CA ARG A 307 -11.67 5.94 -34.74
C ARG A 307 -10.15 5.89 -34.54
N TYR A 308 -9.68 5.47 -33.36
CA TYR A 308 -8.29 5.11 -33.10
C TYR A 308 -8.16 3.58 -32.94
N ARG A 309 -7.16 2.97 -33.60
CA ARG A 309 -6.79 1.55 -33.47
C ARG A 309 -5.60 1.41 -32.51
N GLY A 310 -5.67 0.41 -31.62
CA GLY A 310 -4.72 0.18 -30.54
C GLY A 310 -3.33 -0.30 -30.96
N GLY A 311 -2.33 0.35 -30.38
CA GLY A 311 -1.00 -0.19 -30.08
C GLY A 311 -0.70 0.07 -28.58
N PRO A 312 0.42 -0.44 -28.02
CA PRO A 312 0.82 -0.12 -26.65
C PRO A 312 1.19 1.36 -26.56
N ILE A 313 0.23 2.19 -26.14
CA ILE A 313 0.42 3.61 -25.87
C ILE A 313 1.18 3.70 -24.54
N TRP A 314 2.50 3.88 -24.63
CA TRP A 314 3.17 4.81 -23.71
C TRP A 314 2.43 6.14 -23.83
N LEU A 315 2.09 6.78 -22.70
CA LEU A 315 1.38 8.07 -22.58
C LEU A 315 2.15 9.21 -23.31
N GLY A 316 2.25 9.13 -24.63
CA GLY A 316 3.15 9.92 -25.47
C GLY A 316 2.65 11.31 -25.80
N ASP A 317 1.40 11.63 -25.46
CA ASP A 317 0.78 12.92 -25.77
C ASP A 317 0.29 13.69 -24.52
N VAL A 318 0.69 13.26 -23.31
CA VAL A 318 0.53 14.11 -22.12
C VAL A 318 1.75 15.04 -22.04
N PRO A 319 1.59 16.37 -21.99
CA PRO A 319 2.71 17.30 -21.88
C PRO A 319 3.70 16.86 -20.78
N ARG A 320 5.01 16.91 -21.09
CA ARG A 320 6.13 16.45 -20.23
C ARG A 320 6.05 16.90 -18.76
N ASP A 321 5.34 17.99 -18.49
CA ASP A 321 5.12 18.54 -17.16
C ASP A 321 4.26 17.62 -16.24
N HIS A 322 3.57 16.61 -16.79
CA HIS A 322 2.69 15.71 -16.01
C HIS A 322 3.38 14.42 -15.51
N ASN A 323 4.54 14.03 -16.03
CA ASN A 323 5.20 12.79 -15.58
C ASN A 323 5.83 12.92 -14.17
N HIS A 324 6.11 14.15 -13.72
CA HIS A 324 6.64 14.40 -12.38
C HIS A 324 5.56 14.28 -11.29
N SER A 325 4.26 14.44 -11.61
CA SER A 325 3.16 14.29 -10.65
C SER A 325 2.76 12.82 -10.45
N ILE A 326 2.97 11.96 -11.46
CA ILE A 326 2.64 10.52 -11.39
C ILE A 326 3.58 9.77 -10.44
N ALA A 327 4.87 10.12 -10.37
CA ALA A 327 5.81 9.47 -9.44
C ALA A 327 5.45 9.75 -7.96
N GLY A 328 4.93 10.94 -7.66
CA GLY A 328 4.34 11.23 -6.34
C GLY A 328 3.08 10.40 -6.06
N ALA A 329 2.26 10.17 -7.09
CA ALA A 329 1.05 9.34 -6.97
C ALA A 329 1.37 7.87 -6.65
N VAL A 330 2.56 7.37 -7.04
CA VAL A 330 3.03 6.02 -6.69
C VAL A 330 3.20 5.83 -5.17
N ILE A 331 3.60 6.87 -4.43
CA ILE A 331 3.74 6.81 -2.97
C ILE A 331 2.36 6.76 -2.28
N ALA A 332 1.35 7.48 -2.79
CA ALA A 332 -0.01 7.39 -2.27
C ALA A 332 -0.70 6.06 -2.60
N LEU A 333 -0.33 5.41 -3.71
CA LEU A 333 -0.82 4.07 -4.06
C LEU A 333 -0.39 3.00 -3.02
N GLU A 334 0.69 3.23 -2.26
CA GLU A 334 1.10 2.30 -1.20
C GLU A 334 0.13 2.27 -0.02
N GLU A 335 -0.68 3.31 0.24
CA GLU A 335 -1.62 3.36 1.36
C GLU A 335 -3.02 2.80 1.00
N MET A 336 -3.31 2.55 -0.28
CA MET A 336 -4.65 2.21 -0.77
C MET A 336 -4.93 0.72 -0.91
N CYS A 337 -3.92 -0.11 -0.65
CA CYS A 337 -4.06 -1.56 -0.54
C CYS A 337 -3.67 -2.01 0.86
N SER A 338 -4.62 -2.56 1.62
CA SER A 338 -4.32 -3.29 2.86
C SER A 338 -4.20 -4.78 2.53
N LEU A 339 -3.21 -5.46 3.09
CA LEU A 339 -3.03 -6.90 2.86
C LEU A 339 -3.68 -7.68 3.99
N GLY A 340 -4.42 -8.72 3.62
CA GLY A 340 -4.88 -9.74 4.54
C GLY A 340 -3.93 -10.93 4.62
N ASP A 341 -4.45 -12.07 5.08
CA ASP A 341 -3.75 -13.34 4.97
C ASP A 341 -3.60 -13.75 3.50
N LEU A 342 -2.35 -13.99 3.09
CA LEU A 342 -1.97 -14.41 1.73
C LEU A 342 -1.27 -15.79 1.74
N THR A 343 -1.44 -16.57 2.80
CA THR A 343 -0.73 -17.83 3.00
C THR A 343 -0.93 -18.81 1.84
N ASN A 344 -2.16 -18.96 1.33
CA ASN A 344 -2.45 -19.90 0.25
C ASN A 344 -1.90 -19.40 -1.10
N THR A 345 -1.99 -18.10 -1.35
CA THR A 345 -1.49 -17.41 -2.54
C THR A 345 0.02 -17.54 -2.64
N LEU A 346 0.73 -17.26 -1.55
CA LEU A 346 2.18 -17.38 -1.47
C LEU A 346 2.61 -18.84 -1.60
N GLY A 347 1.94 -19.77 -0.90
CA GLY A 347 2.21 -21.20 -1.03
C GLY A 347 1.99 -21.73 -2.46
N ALA A 348 1.00 -21.22 -3.18
CA ALA A 348 0.74 -21.58 -4.58
C ALA A 348 1.82 -21.07 -5.55
N ILE A 349 2.26 -19.82 -5.34
CA ILE A 349 3.38 -19.24 -6.09
C ILE A 349 4.66 -20.04 -5.86
N ASP A 350 4.94 -20.41 -4.61
CA ASP A 350 6.08 -21.26 -4.26
C ASP A 350 5.99 -22.67 -4.87
N ALA A 351 4.78 -23.21 -4.99
CA ALA A 351 4.52 -24.47 -5.68
C ALA A 351 4.65 -24.36 -7.22
N GLY A 352 4.90 -23.17 -7.77
CA GLY A 352 5.08 -22.92 -9.19
C GLY A 352 3.77 -22.82 -9.99
N PHE A 353 2.61 -22.81 -9.32
CA PHE A 353 1.31 -22.66 -9.97
C PHE A 353 0.36 -21.77 -9.16
N PHE A 354 0.07 -20.58 -9.70
CA PHE A 354 -0.86 -19.63 -9.11
C PHE A 354 -2.16 -19.54 -9.92
N ARG A 355 -3.27 -19.27 -9.25
CA ARG A 355 -4.58 -19.06 -9.89
C ARG A 355 -5.31 -17.95 -9.16
N MET A 356 -5.67 -16.93 -9.91
CA MET A 356 -6.51 -15.83 -9.44
C MET A 356 -7.92 -16.00 -10.00
N GLY A 357 -8.91 -15.96 -9.12
CA GLY A 357 -10.33 -15.91 -9.47
C GLY A 357 -10.85 -14.49 -9.32
N GLU A 358 -11.71 -14.07 -10.24
CA GLU A 358 -12.35 -12.76 -10.19
C GLU A 358 -13.86 -12.96 -10.08
N LEU A 359 -14.41 -12.65 -8.92
CA LEU A 359 -15.85 -12.59 -8.71
C LEU A 359 -16.30 -11.15 -8.90
N GLY A 360 -17.32 -10.91 -9.71
CA GLY A 360 -17.79 -9.55 -9.93
C GLY A 360 -18.97 -9.46 -10.87
N ASP A 361 -19.22 -8.24 -11.32
CA ASP A 361 -20.36 -7.87 -12.14
C ASP A 361 -19.93 -7.45 -13.56
N SER A 362 -20.70 -6.56 -14.19
CA SER A 362 -20.47 -6.09 -15.55
C SER A 362 -19.16 -5.31 -15.72
N ILE A 363 -18.66 -4.64 -14.66
CA ILE A 363 -17.35 -3.96 -14.67
C ILE A 363 -16.24 -5.01 -14.70
N THR A 364 -16.34 -6.04 -13.87
CA THR A 364 -15.36 -7.14 -13.83
C THR A 364 -15.36 -7.93 -15.13
N LYS A 365 -16.55 -8.16 -15.71
CA LYS A 365 -16.69 -8.79 -17.01
C LYS A 365 -16.03 -7.99 -18.13
N GLY A 366 -16.03 -6.66 -18.01
CA GLY A 366 -15.62 -5.76 -19.08
C GLY A 366 -16.62 -5.77 -20.24
N SER A 367 -17.93 -5.79 -19.95
CA SER A 367 -19.00 -5.95 -20.96
C SER A 367 -18.99 -4.92 -22.10
N GLN A 368 -18.21 -3.84 -21.97
CA GLN A 368 -18.11 -2.75 -22.95
C GLN A 368 -16.72 -2.55 -23.56
N VAL A 369 -15.74 -3.25 -23.04
CA VAL A 369 -14.38 -3.21 -23.57
C VAL A 369 -14.15 -4.49 -24.35
N ASN A 370 -13.14 -4.49 -25.22
CA ASN A 370 -12.73 -5.76 -25.80
C ASN A 370 -12.38 -6.71 -24.66
N LEU A 371 -12.65 -8.00 -24.82
CA LEU A 371 -12.26 -9.01 -23.84
C LEU A 371 -10.76 -8.91 -23.47
N ASP A 372 -9.90 -8.56 -24.43
CA ASP A 372 -8.46 -8.30 -24.22
C ASP A 372 -8.18 -7.05 -23.35
N ASP A 373 -9.15 -6.17 -23.17
CA ASP A 373 -9.09 -4.94 -22.37
C ASP A 373 -9.93 -5.04 -21.07
N GLY A 374 -10.54 -6.20 -20.78
CA GLY A 374 -11.24 -6.43 -19.51
C GLY A 374 -10.28 -6.56 -18.32
N LEU A 375 -10.80 -6.46 -17.09
CA LEU A 375 -9.98 -6.48 -15.88
C LEU A 375 -9.12 -7.74 -15.77
N GLY A 376 -9.70 -8.92 -15.99
CA GLY A 376 -8.92 -10.15 -15.94
C GLY A 376 -7.83 -10.28 -17.00
N ALA A 377 -7.98 -9.62 -18.14
CA ALA A 377 -6.91 -9.50 -19.13
C ALA A 377 -5.81 -8.53 -18.66
N MET A 378 -6.17 -7.44 -17.97
CA MET A 378 -5.19 -6.53 -17.35
C MET A 378 -4.41 -7.22 -16.24
N ASP A 379 -5.10 -7.94 -15.35
CA ASP A 379 -4.50 -8.64 -14.23
C ASP A 379 -3.63 -9.79 -14.71
N GLY A 380 -4.05 -10.51 -15.76
CA GLY A 380 -3.22 -11.51 -16.42
C GLY A 380 -1.92 -10.93 -17.01
N ARG A 381 -1.97 -9.73 -17.59
CA ARG A 381 -0.77 -9.03 -18.09
C ARG A 381 0.14 -8.55 -16.96
N ALA A 382 -0.42 -8.06 -15.86
CA ALA A 382 0.37 -7.66 -14.70
C ALA A 382 1.02 -8.87 -14.02
N LEU A 383 0.29 -9.96 -13.85
CA LEU A 383 0.86 -11.21 -13.33
C LEU A 383 1.98 -11.73 -14.24
N ALA A 384 1.83 -11.66 -15.57
CA ALA A 384 2.90 -12.00 -16.50
C ALA A 384 4.15 -11.10 -16.38
N SER A 385 3.99 -9.83 -16.01
CA SER A 385 5.12 -8.90 -15.88
C SER A 385 5.84 -9.02 -14.55
N VAL A 386 5.15 -9.43 -13.48
CA VAL A 386 5.73 -9.52 -12.13
C VAL A 386 6.18 -10.92 -11.74
N LEU A 387 5.49 -11.97 -12.19
CA LEU A 387 5.83 -13.35 -11.86
C LEU A 387 6.96 -13.87 -12.78
N PRO A 388 7.98 -14.54 -12.24
CA PRO A 388 8.97 -15.26 -13.02
C PRO A 388 8.32 -16.23 -14.02
N ALA A 389 8.93 -16.38 -15.20
CA ALA A 389 8.43 -17.30 -16.24
C ALA A 389 8.35 -18.78 -15.80
N SER A 390 9.00 -19.15 -14.69
CA SER A 390 8.91 -20.47 -14.06
C SER A 390 7.60 -20.71 -13.31
N ILE A 391 6.88 -19.66 -12.93
CA ILE A 391 5.58 -19.76 -12.27
C ILE A 391 4.51 -19.72 -13.34
N ARG A 392 3.77 -20.83 -13.46
CA ARG A 392 2.56 -20.84 -14.28
C ARG A 392 1.47 -20.12 -13.51
N PHE A 393 0.74 -19.23 -14.17
CA PHE A 393 -0.44 -18.63 -13.58
C PHE A 393 -1.68 -18.76 -14.48
N GLU A 394 -2.85 -18.71 -13.86
CA GLU A 394 -4.16 -18.64 -14.51
C GLU A 394 -4.99 -17.52 -13.88
N VAL A 395 -5.72 -16.76 -14.70
CA VAL A 395 -6.74 -15.82 -14.23
C VAL A 395 -8.10 -16.29 -14.76
N ALA A 396 -9.06 -16.48 -13.86
CA ALA A 396 -10.40 -16.94 -14.18
C ALA A 396 -11.43 -15.89 -13.77
N SER A 397 -12.18 -15.35 -14.72
CA SER A 397 -13.32 -14.49 -14.42
C SER A 397 -14.59 -15.33 -14.25
N PHE A 398 -15.29 -15.08 -13.15
CA PHE A 398 -16.61 -15.63 -12.82
C PHE A 398 -17.66 -14.52 -12.80
N ALA A 399 -17.38 -13.40 -13.47
CA ALA A 399 -18.24 -12.23 -13.43
C ALA A 399 -19.54 -12.43 -14.21
N ILE A 400 -20.66 -11.97 -13.63
CA ILE A 400 -21.98 -12.02 -14.24
C ILE A 400 -22.55 -10.59 -14.29
N PRO A 401 -22.74 -10.00 -15.48
CA PRO A 401 -23.33 -8.66 -15.63
C PRO A 401 -24.67 -8.51 -14.92
N GLY A 402 -24.89 -7.35 -14.31
CA GLY A 402 -26.14 -7.01 -13.63
C GLY A 402 -26.41 -7.75 -12.30
N LYS A 403 -25.42 -8.48 -11.76
CA LYS A 403 -25.57 -9.24 -10.51
C LYS A 403 -24.88 -8.60 -9.32
N SER A 404 -25.39 -8.91 -8.13
CA SER A 404 -24.90 -8.37 -6.86
C SER A 404 -24.36 -9.47 -5.94
N GLY A 405 -23.86 -9.06 -4.76
CA GLY A 405 -23.48 -9.99 -3.67
C GLY A 405 -24.60 -10.94 -3.27
N HIS A 406 -25.85 -10.47 -3.35
CA HIS A 406 -27.03 -11.26 -3.06
C HIS A 406 -27.16 -12.49 -3.96
N ASP A 407 -26.96 -12.33 -5.27
CA ASP A 407 -27.07 -13.42 -6.23
C ASP A 407 -25.97 -14.48 -6.06
N PHE A 408 -24.78 -14.07 -5.62
CA PHE A 408 -23.69 -15.00 -5.37
C PHE A 408 -23.99 -15.96 -4.22
N ILE A 409 -24.63 -15.49 -3.14
CA ILE A 409 -24.87 -16.32 -1.95
C ILE A 409 -26.15 -17.17 -2.04
N ARG A 410 -26.98 -16.94 -3.07
CA ARG A 410 -28.27 -17.61 -3.24
C ARG A 410 -28.11 -19.08 -3.63
N SER A 411 -28.83 -19.95 -2.92
CA SER A 411 -28.85 -21.39 -3.19
C SER A 411 -29.75 -21.78 -4.37
N ASP A 412 -30.69 -20.91 -4.74
CA ASP A 412 -31.61 -21.07 -5.86
C ASP A 412 -31.08 -20.45 -7.16
N TYR A 413 -30.04 -19.62 -7.10
CA TYR A 413 -29.39 -19.05 -8.29
C TYR A 413 -28.40 -20.04 -8.89
N LYS A 414 -28.81 -20.73 -9.96
CA LYS A 414 -28.12 -21.91 -10.50
C LYS A 414 -27.79 -21.80 -11.99
N ALA A 415 -26.69 -22.41 -12.38
CA ALA A 415 -26.35 -22.57 -13.78
C ALA A 415 -27.42 -23.39 -14.52
N ALA A 416 -27.73 -23.01 -15.75
CA ALA A 416 -28.64 -23.72 -16.65
C ALA A 416 -28.03 -23.85 -18.05
N SER A 417 -28.44 -24.87 -18.81
CA SER A 417 -28.02 -25.03 -20.21
C SER A 417 -28.58 -23.93 -21.12
N ALA A 418 -29.75 -23.38 -20.76
CA ALA A 418 -30.35 -22.20 -21.35
C ALA A 418 -31.04 -21.42 -20.23
N VAL A 419 -30.86 -20.10 -20.20
CA VAL A 419 -31.47 -19.23 -19.18
C VAL A 419 -32.92 -18.99 -19.58
N THR A 420 -33.86 -19.57 -18.83
CA THR A 420 -35.30 -19.29 -18.97
C THR A 420 -35.79 -18.24 -17.97
N ASP A 421 -35.11 -18.15 -16.82
CA ASP A 421 -35.40 -17.17 -15.78
C ASP A 421 -34.07 -16.55 -15.27
N PRO A 422 -33.70 -15.33 -15.70
CA PRO A 422 -32.45 -14.71 -15.30
C PRO A 422 -32.41 -14.31 -13.81
N SER A 423 -33.52 -14.39 -13.08
CA SER A 423 -33.56 -14.11 -11.63
C SER A 423 -33.13 -15.30 -10.77
N THR A 424 -33.18 -16.52 -11.33
CA THR A 424 -32.81 -17.78 -10.67
C THR A 424 -31.79 -18.60 -11.46
N GLN A 425 -31.47 -18.20 -12.69
CA GLN A 425 -30.57 -18.95 -13.57
C GLN A 425 -29.50 -18.09 -14.23
N PHE A 426 -28.36 -18.71 -14.51
CA PHE A 426 -27.28 -18.12 -15.33
C PHE A 426 -26.69 -19.15 -16.30
N SER A 427 -26.04 -18.68 -17.36
CA SER A 427 -25.34 -19.55 -18.32
C SER A 427 -24.20 -18.77 -18.96
N PHE A 428 -23.02 -19.38 -19.00
CA PHE A 428 -21.83 -18.82 -19.65
C PHE A 428 -21.09 -19.92 -20.41
N PRO A 429 -20.85 -19.76 -21.72
CA PRO A 429 -19.98 -20.66 -22.45
C PRO A 429 -18.52 -20.46 -21.99
N GLU A 430 -17.68 -21.50 -22.07
CA GLU A 430 -16.23 -21.33 -21.92
C GLU A 430 -15.74 -20.39 -23.04
N GLN A 431 -15.22 -19.23 -22.67
CA GLN A 431 -14.56 -18.33 -23.61
C GLN A 431 -13.07 -18.27 -23.28
N ARG A 432 -12.26 -18.75 -24.23
CA ARG A 432 -10.81 -18.56 -24.18
C ARG A 432 -10.48 -17.23 -24.84
N ILE A 433 -9.92 -16.32 -24.05
CA ILE A 433 -9.29 -15.12 -24.60
C ILE A 433 -7.96 -15.53 -25.25
N ARG A 434 -7.46 -14.74 -26.21
CA ARG A 434 -6.21 -15.03 -26.95
C ARG A 434 -5.00 -15.25 -26.03
N MET A 435 -5.03 -14.70 -24.81
CA MET A 435 -4.06 -15.00 -23.78
C MET A 435 -4.34 -16.39 -23.20
N ARG A 436 -3.47 -17.37 -23.51
CA ARG A 436 -3.60 -18.78 -23.07
C ARG A 436 -3.77 -18.98 -21.55
N GLN A 437 -3.50 -17.96 -20.76
CA GLN A 437 -3.52 -17.97 -19.30
C GLN A 437 -4.77 -17.30 -18.70
N PHE A 438 -5.65 -16.71 -19.52
CA PHE A 438 -6.93 -16.14 -19.07
C PHE A 438 -8.12 -16.95 -19.59
N PHE A 439 -9.05 -17.25 -18.70
CA PHE A 439 -10.28 -17.97 -19.01
C PHE A 439 -11.48 -17.21 -18.45
N ASP A 440 -12.50 -17.05 -19.27
CA ASP A 440 -13.82 -16.64 -18.80
C ASP A 440 -14.65 -17.92 -18.65
N TRP A 441 -15.05 -18.21 -17.40
CA TRP A 441 -15.74 -19.46 -17.03
C TRP A 441 -15.04 -20.72 -17.57
N LYS A 442 -13.92 -21.11 -16.95
CA LYS A 442 -13.16 -22.30 -17.37
C LYS A 442 -14.04 -23.56 -17.31
N GLY A 443 -14.19 -24.23 -18.45
CA GLY A 443 -15.09 -25.39 -18.62
C GLY A 443 -16.56 -25.02 -18.86
N GLY A 444 -16.91 -23.74 -18.88
CA GLY A 444 -18.28 -23.23 -19.03
C GLY A 444 -19.18 -23.53 -17.83
N THR A 445 -20.41 -23.04 -17.87
CA THR A 445 -21.41 -23.34 -16.84
C THR A 445 -21.88 -24.80 -16.94
N GLN A 446 -21.84 -25.48 -15.80
CA GLN A 446 -22.38 -26.83 -15.58
C GLN A 446 -23.76 -26.69 -14.94
N PRO A 447 -24.84 -27.16 -15.60
CA PRO A 447 -26.20 -27.01 -15.10
C PRO A 447 -26.40 -27.58 -13.70
N GLY A 448 -27.19 -26.88 -12.89
CA GLY A 448 -27.60 -27.30 -11.54
C GLY A 448 -26.66 -26.87 -10.42
N LEU A 449 -25.43 -26.43 -10.73
CA LEU A 449 -24.52 -25.86 -9.74
C LEU A 449 -24.84 -24.39 -9.45
N THR A 450 -24.73 -23.97 -8.20
CA THR A 450 -24.81 -22.55 -7.81
C THR A 450 -23.57 -21.78 -8.26
N TRP A 451 -23.63 -20.44 -8.20
CA TRP A 451 -22.49 -19.60 -8.56
C TRP A 451 -21.24 -19.88 -7.70
N PRO A 452 -21.30 -20.02 -6.36
CA PRO A 452 -20.14 -20.40 -5.55
C PRO A 452 -19.61 -21.80 -5.89
N GLN A 453 -20.50 -22.76 -6.12
CA GLN A 453 -20.10 -24.13 -6.49
C GLN A 453 -19.25 -24.14 -7.76
N HIS A 454 -19.54 -23.25 -8.72
CA HIS A 454 -18.74 -23.07 -9.93
C HIS A 454 -17.34 -22.52 -9.68
N VAL A 455 -17.23 -21.52 -8.81
CA VAL A 455 -15.95 -20.92 -8.42
C VAL A 455 -15.04 -21.97 -7.76
N PHE A 456 -15.63 -22.86 -6.97
CA PHE A 456 -14.89 -23.83 -6.15
C PHE A 456 -14.77 -25.24 -6.75
N LEU A 457 -15.23 -25.46 -7.98
CA LEU A 457 -14.90 -26.69 -8.71
C LEU A 457 -13.38 -26.90 -8.72
N PRO A 458 -12.83 -28.11 -8.53
CA PRO A 458 -11.39 -28.32 -8.45
C PRO A 458 -10.58 -27.75 -9.64
N ALA A 459 -11.16 -27.76 -10.83
CA ALA A 459 -10.53 -27.20 -12.03
C ALA A 459 -10.46 -25.65 -12.04
N ASN A 460 -11.28 -25.01 -11.21
CA ASN A 460 -11.54 -23.57 -11.16
C ASN A 460 -11.10 -22.93 -9.84
N LYS A 461 -11.01 -23.72 -8.76
CA LYS A 461 -10.72 -23.27 -7.40
C LYS A 461 -9.49 -22.34 -7.42
N PRO A 462 -9.64 -21.05 -7.09
CA PRO A 462 -8.55 -20.11 -7.10
C PRO A 462 -7.71 -20.22 -5.83
N HIS A 463 -6.47 -19.75 -5.87
CA HIS A 463 -5.64 -19.54 -4.68
C HIS A 463 -5.92 -18.16 -4.07
N LEU A 464 -6.28 -17.18 -4.91
CA LEU A 464 -6.79 -15.87 -4.52
C LEU A 464 -8.11 -15.59 -5.24
N LEU A 465 -9.18 -15.31 -4.51
CA LEU A 465 -10.44 -14.81 -5.06
C LEU A 465 -10.59 -13.31 -4.77
N VAL A 466 -10.64 -12.49 -5.82
CA VAL A 466 -10.93 -11.06 -5.72
C VAL A 466 -12.42 -10.84 -5.93
N ASN A 467 -13.12 -10.42 -4.88
CA ASN A 467 -14.53 -10.06 -4.91
C ASN A 467 -14.70 -8.57 -5.22
N ARG A 468 -15.31 -8.28 -6.37
CA ARG A 468 -15.56 -6.95 -6.92
C ARG A 468 -17.05 -6.64 -7.06
N LEU A 469 -17.90 -7.39 -6.34
CA LEU A 469 -19.34 -7.10 -6.29
C LEU A 469 -19.59 -5.87 -5.42
N GLY A 470 -20.52 -5.02 -5.86
CA GLY A 470 -20.96 -3.86 -5.07
C GLY A 470 -21.57 -2.76 -5.93
N GLU A 471 -21.16 -2.63 -7.19
CA GLU A 471 -21.69 -1.59 -8.08
C GLU A 471 -23.21 -1.74 -8.24
N ASN A 472 -23.67 -2.93 -8.63
CA ASN A 472 -25.10 -3.21 -8.79
C ASN A 472 -25.90 -3.24 -7.48
N SER A 473 -25.24 -3.16 -6.31
CA SER A 473 -25.90 -3.13 -5.01
C SER A 473 -26.30 -1.71 -4.59
N TRP A 474 -25.99 -0.68 -5.37
CA TRP A 474 -26.35 0.71 -5.05
C TRP A 474 -27.86 0.95 -4.77
N PRO A 475 -28.82 0.22 -5.36
CA PRO A 475 -30.24 0.34 -5.00
C PRO A 475 -30.61 -0.39 -3.70
N GLU A 476 -29.75 -1.28 -3.20
CA GLU A 476 -30.00 -2.06 -2.00
C GLU A 476 -29.81 -1.20 -0.73
N THR A 477 -30.42 -1.63 0.38
CA THR A 477 -30.09 -1.03 1.68
C THR A 477 -28.68 -1.45 2.08
N LEU A 478 -27.93 -0.55 2.72
CA LEU A 478 -26.57 -0.85 3.19
C LEU A 478 -26.53 -2.05 4.15
N THR A 479 -27.58 -2.24 4.96
CA THR A 479 -27.73 -3.38 5.86
C THR A 479 -27.80 -4.70 5.09
N ASN A 480 -28.59 -4.76 4.01
CA ASN A 480 -28.69 -5.94 3.16
C ASN A 480 -27.35 -6.20 2.46
N PHE A 481 -26.77 -5.18 1.83
CA PHE A 481 -25.48 -5.32 1.17
C PHE A 481 -24.38 -5.80 2.14
N ALA A 482 -24.29 -5.23 3.33
CA ALA A 482 -23.32 -5.65 4.35
C ALA A 482 -23.57 -7.09 4.82
N SER A 483 -24.83 -7.50 4.97
CA SER A 483 -25.20 -8.88 5.29
C SER A 483 -24.74 -9.84 4.19
N ASP A 484 -25.05 -9.51 2.94
CA ASP A 484 -24.75 -10.37 1.80
C ASP A 484 -23.25 -10.46 1.52
N LEU A 485 -22.52 -9.35 1.67
CA LEU A 485 -21.07 -9.33 1.59
C LEU A 485 -20.43 -10.21 2.67
N ARG A 486 -20.89 -10.12 3.93
CA ARG A 486 -20.40 -11.00 5.01
C ARG A 486 -20.70 -12.48 4.76
N ALA A 487 -21.89 -12.79 4.24
CA ALA A 487 -22.23 -14.15 3.86
C ALA A 487 -21.33 -14.66 2.71
N SER A 488 -21.00 -13.80 1.74
CA SER A 488 -20.07 -14.14 0.65
C SER A 488 -18.66 -14.43 1.18
N VAL A 489 -18.16 -13.64 2.14
CA VAL A 489 -16.87 -13.86 2.80
C VAL A 489 -16.87 -15.18 3.56
N ALA A 490 -17.92 -15.44 4.35
CA ALA A 490 -18.04 -16.69 5.10
C ALA A 490 -18.07 -17.92 4.18
N LEU A 491 -18.74 -17.85 3.04
CA LEU A 491 -18.76 -18.92 2.04
C LEU A 491 -17.37 -19.21 1.46
N VAL A 492 -16.58 -18.17 1.14
CA VAL A 492 -15.21 -18.33 0.62
C VAL A 492 -14.28 -18.91 1.69
N GLN A 493 -14.38 -18.43 2.93
CA GLN A 493 -13.57 -18.94 4.04
C GLN A 493 -13.91 -20.39 4.38
N ALA A 494 -15.19 -20.79 4.30
CA ALA A 494 -15.63 -22.16 4.56
C ALA A 494 -15.07 -23.18 3.54
N GLU A 495 -14.77 -22.75 2.32
CA GLU A 495 -14.15 -23.60 1.30
C GLU A 495 -12.69 -23.98 1.64
N GLY A 496 -11.99 -23.11 2.37
CA GLY A 496 -10.59 -23.28 2.76
C GLY A 496 -9.60 -23.28 1.59
N GLY A 497 -8.35 -22.91 1.85
CA GLY A 497 -7.29 -22.91 0.82
C GLY A 497 -7.47 -21.85 -0.28
N VAL A 498 -8.34 -20.86 -0.05
CA VAL A 498 -8.58 -19.72 -0.94
C VAL A 498 -8.40 -18.45 -0.12
N ASP A 499 -7.40 -17.63 -0.46
CA ASP A 499 -7.30 -16.29 0.11
C ASP A 499 -8.32 -15.38 -0.57
N GLN A 500 -8.78 -14.36 0.14
CA GLN A 500 -9.80 -13.45 -0.37
C GLN A 500 -9.31 -12.00 -0.34
N ALA A 501 -9.60 -11.29 -1.43
CA ALA A 501 -9.50 -9.84 -1.50
C ALA A 501 -10.88 -9.24 -1.79
N LEU A 502 -11.16 -8.06 -1.23
CA LEU A 502 -12.31 -7.24 -1.59
C LEU A 502 -11.84 -6.02 -2.38
N GLN A 503 -12.62 -5.57 -3.34
CA GLN A 503 -12.38 -4.33 -4.07
C GLN A 503 -13.56 -3.39 -3.91
N THR A 504 -13.31 -2.12 -3.60
CA THR A 504 -14.38 -1.12 -3.54
C THR A 504 -14.95 -0.82 -4.95
N PRO A 505 -16.23 -0.43 -5.07
CA PRO A 505 -16.79 0.06 -6.33
C PRO A 505 -16.05 1.32 -6.81
N ILE A 506 -16.33 1.75 -8.03
CA ILE A 506 -15.89 3.06 -8.50
C ILE A 506 -17.11 3.93 -8.73
N LEU A 507 -16.95 5.24 -8.68
CA LEU A 507 -18.02 6.16 -9.01
C LEU A 507 -18.12 6.31 -10.53
N PRO A 508 -19.33 6.46 -11.09
CA PRO A 508 -19.48 6.81 -12.50
C PRO A 508 -18.88 8.19 -12.77
N THR A 509 -18.77 8.55 -14.05
CA THR A 509 -18.41 9.92 -14.42
C THR A 509 -19.52 10.90 -14.00
N ARG A 510 -19.14 12.11 -13.56
CA ARG A 510 -20.03 13.23 -13.26
C ARG A 510 -20.89 13.69 -14.43
N ALA A 511 -20.51 13.35 -15.66
CA ALA A 511 -21.37 13.63 -16.82
C ALA A 511 -22.50 12.62 -16.97
N ASP A 512 -22.44 11.48 -16.27
CA ASP A 512 -23.51 10.50 -16.24
C ASP A 512 -24.71 11.08 -15.48
N PRO A 513 -25.91 11.12 -16.08
CA PRO A 513 -27.11 11.57 -15.38
C PRO A 513 -27.40 10.82 -14.07
N ALA A 514 -26.98 9.55 -13.98
CA ALA A 514 -27.15 8.73 -12.78
C ALA A 514 -26.14 9.06 -11.68
N TYR A 515 -25.06 9.79 -11.97
CA TYR A 515 -24.02 10.13 -10.98
C TYR A 515 -24.61 10.74 -9.71
N ALA A 516 -25.52 11.71 -9.85
CA ALA A 516 -26.13 12.39 -8.70
C ALA A 516 -26.94 11.44 -7.80
N ALA A 517 -27.50 10.36 -8.38
CA ALA A 517 -28.23 9.34 -7.63
C ALA A 517 -27.32 8.24 -7.06
N GLN A 518 -26.23 7.91 -7.77
CA GLN A 518 -25.36 6.77 -7.46
C GLN A 518 -24.16 7.13 -6.58
N GLU A 519 -23.65 8.37 -6.64
CA GLU A 519 -22.43 8.76 -5.93
C GLU A 519 -22.50 8.37 -4.45
N LYS A 520 -23.51 8.87 -3.77
CA LYS A 520 -23.65 8.67 -2.33
C LYS A 520 -23.85 7.20 -1.95
N PRO A 521 -24.75 6.43 -2.59
CA PRO A 521 -24.87 5.00 -2.35
C PRO A 521 -23.56 4.22 -2.56
N LEU A 522 -22.84 4.48 -3.66
CA LEU A 522 -21.60 3.76 -3.98
C LEU A 522 -20.46 4.08 -3.01
N ARG A 523 -20.34 5.33 -2.56
CA ARG A 523 -19.40 5.70 -1.48
C ARG A 523 -19.72 4.93 -0.20
N ALA A 524 -20.98 4.86 0.19
CA ALA A 524 -21.40 4.13 1.38
C ALA A 524 -21.17 2.61 1.25
N ILE A 525 -21.33 2.03 0.06
CA ILE A 525 -20.98 0.63 -0.26
C ILE A 525 -19.47 0.41 -0.12
N ALA A 526 -18.63 1.33 -0.62
CA ALA A 526 -17.19 1.27 -0.44
C ALA A 526 -16.80 1.27 1.06
N SER A 527 -17.45 2.10 1.87
CA SER A 527 -17.26 2.15 3.33
C SER A 527 -17.68 0.84 4.03
N VAL A 528 -18.75 0.17 3.58
CA VAL A 528 -19.12 -1.17 4.05
C VAL A 528 -18.04 -2.19 3.67
N ILE A 529 -17.54 -2.18 2.44
CA ILE A 529 -16.49 -3.10 1.98
C ILE A 529 -15.21 -2.94 2.81
N ARG A 530 -14.76 -1.69 3.06
CA ARG A 530 -13.61 -1.40 3.94
C ARG A 530 -13.81 -1.99 5.33
N SER A 531 -14.99 -1.78 5.91
CA SER A 531 -15.33 -2.27 7.25
C SER A 531 -15.32 -3.79 7.33
N VAL A 532 -15.88 -4.48 6.32
CA VAL A 532 -15.86 -5.94 6.24
C VAL A 532 -14.44 -6.46 6.00
N ALA A 533 -13.66 -5.86 5.11
CA ALA A 533 -12.26 -6.24 4.89
C ALA A 533 -11.46 -6.16 6.19
N LYS A 534 -11.61 -5.06 6.94
CA LYS A 534 -10.97 -4.90 8.25
C LYS A 534 -11.46 -5.91 9.28
N GLN A 535 -12.77 -6.15 9.36
CA GLN A 535 -13.37 -7.09 10.31
C GLN A 535 -12.83 -8.51 10.13
N TYR A 536 -12.62 -8.95 8.89
CA TYR A 536 -12.18 -10.31 8.56
C TYR A 536 -10.69 -10.42 8.24
N GLY A 537 -9.91 -9.33 8.35
CA GLY A 537 -8.48 -9.32 8.04
C GLY A 537 -8.18 -9.66 6.58
N LEU A 538 -9.01 -9.20 5.65
CA LEU A 538 -8.88 -9.50 4.22
C LEU A 538 -8.01 -8.47 3.49
N THR A 539 -7.51 -8.87 2.33
CA THR A 539 -6.87 -7.92 1.41
C THR A 539 -7.95 -6.95 0.87
N LEU A 540 -7.64 -5.65 0.80
CA LEU A 540 -8.53 -4.62 0.26
C LEU A 540 -7.83 -3.91 -0.91
N PHE A 541 -8.51 -3.80 -2.04
CA PHE A 541 -8.13 -2.95 -3.17
C PHE A 541 -9.07 -1.75 -3.22
N ASP A 542 -8.64 -0.60 -2.70
CA ASP A 542 -9.52 0.55 -2.51
C ASP A 542 -9.58 1.46 -3.76
N ALA A 543 -10.24 0.97 -4.80
CA ALA A 543 -10.44 1.67 -6.06
C ALA A 543 -11.20 3.00 -5.90
N GLN A 544 -12.22 3.06 -5.02
CA GLN A 544 -12.95 4.30 -4.72
C GLN A 544 -12.03 5.36 -4.12
N ARG A 545 -11.21 5.02 -3.11
CA ARG A 545 -10.31 5.99 -2.45
C ARG A 545 -9.31 6.55 -3.46
N LEU A 546 -8.78 5.69 -4.32
CA LEU A 546 -7.87 6.10 -5.37
C LEU A 546 -8.53 7.06 -6.37
N GLN A 547 -9.77 6.77 -6.74
CA GLN A 547 -10.54 7.66 -7.59
C GLN A 547 -10.78 9.01 -6.92
N ASP A 548 -11.12 9.06 -5.63
CA ASP A 548 -11.27 10.32 -4.88
C ASP A 548 -9.98 11.14 -4.88
N VAL A 549 -8.84 10.47 -4.65
CA VAL A 549 -7.54 11.14 -4.65
C VAL A 549 -7.23 11.74 -6.01
N TRP A 550 -7.46 11.01 -7.10
CA TRP A 550 -7.16 11.55 -8.43
C TRP A 550 -8.20 12.52 -8.96
N ARG A 551 -9.49 12.27 -8.71
CA ARG A 551 -10.55 13.11 -9.25
C ARG A 551 -10.76 14.36 -8.40
N ASP A 552 -10.73 14.18 -7.08
CA ASP A 552 -11.14 15.20 -6.12
C ASP A 552 -9.94 15.80 -5.37
N GLY A 553 -8.74 15.25 -5.56
CA GLY A 553 -7.52 15.75 -4.91
C GLY A 553 -7.59 15.59 -3.40
N VAL A 554 -8.39 14.63 -2.92
CA VAL A 554 -8.72 14.46 -1.52
C VAL A 554 -8.58 13.00 -1.16
N ASP A 555 -7.79 12.72 -0.13
CA ASP A 555 -7.83 11.43 0.53
C ASP A 555 -8.92 11.43 1.61
N THR A 556 -10.01 10.73 1.34
CA THR A 556 -11.18 10.64 2.23
C THR A 556 -10.96 9.71 3.42
N VAL A 557 -9.94 8.84 3.37
CA VAL A 557 -9.65 7.86 4.43
C VAL A 557 -8.51 8.34 5.34
N ASP A 558 -7.47 8.99 4.79
CA ASP A 558 -6.40 9.61 5.58
C ASP A 558 -6.72 11.08 5.93
N MET A 559 -7.59 11.25 6.92
CA MET A 559 -7.77 12.56 7.54
C MET A 559 -6.51 12.95 8.34
N LEU A 560 -5.99 14.16 8.11
CA LEU A 560 -4.90 14.71 8.92
C LEU A 560 -5.40 14.88 10.36
N THR A 561 -5.19 13.87 11.20
CA THR A 561 -5.74 13.85 12.54
C THR A 561 -4.90 14.74 13.45
N VAL A 562 -5.38 15.95 13.76
CA VAL A 562 -4.85 16.69 14.91
C VAL A 562 -5.51 16.12 16.14
N LYS A 563 -4.77 15.32 16.90
CA LYS A 563 -5.22 14.87 18.22
C LYS A 563 -5.24 16.08 19.14
N GLY A 564 -6.42 16.59 19.45
CA GLY A 564 -6.57 17.51 20.58
C GLY A 564 -6.35 16.72 21.86
N GLN A 565 -5.11 16.65 22.34
CA GLN A 565 -4.85 16.17 23.70
C GLN A 565 -5.07 17.32 24.69
N ASP A 566 -5.81 16.99 25.75
CA ASP A 566 -6.23 17.82 26.87
C ASP A 566 -7.33 18.87 26.58
N ILE A 567 -8.43 18.77 27.33
CA ILE A 567 -9.36 19.88 27.50
C ILE A 567 -8.59 20.95 28.28
N VAL A 568 -7.96 21.89 27.58
CA VAL A 568 -7.40 23.09 28.19
C VAL A 568 -8.58 24.01 28.52
N PRO A 569 -8.89 24.26 29.80
CA PRO A 569 -10.12 25.00 30.16
C PRO A 569 -10.21 26.40 29.55
N SER A 570 -9.08 27.00 29.13
CA SER A 570 -9.03 28.33 28.50
C SER A 570 -9.72 28.42 27.15
N ASP A 571 -9.83 27.31 26.42
CA ASP A 571 -10.33 27.31 25.04
C ASP A 571 -11.82 26.96 24.97
N TRP A 572 -12.43 26.70 26.12
CA TRP A 572 -13.81 26.26 26.26
C TRP A 572 -14.65 27.36 26.90
N VAL A 573 -15.72 27.76 26.22
CA VAL A 573 -16.64 28.79 26.69
C VAL A 573 -17.90 28.10 27.19
N THR A 574 -18.41 28.54 28.35
CA THR A 574 -19.75 28.13 28.82
C THR A 574 -20.78 29.03 28.16
N PRO A 575 -21.70 28.51 27.33
CA PRO A 575 -22.68 29.35 26.67
C PRO A 575 -23.68 29.98 27.66
N PRO A 576 -24.26 31.14 27.36
CA PRO A 576 -25.25 31.79 28.22
C PRO A 576 -26.41 30.85 28.56
N GLY A 577 -26.75 30.76 29.85
CA GLY A 577 -27.85 29.93 30.33
C GLY A 577 -27.47 28.48 30.67
N PHE A 578 -26.18 28.11 30.63
CA PHE A 578 -25.67 26.83 31.10
C PHE A 578 -24.76 27.02 32.32
N THR A 579 -24.73 26.01 33.21
CA THR A 579 -23.80 26.00 34.36
C THR A 579 -22.41 25.54 33.90
N PRO A 580 -21.32 26.25 34.25
CA PRO A 580 -19.97 25.81 33.93
C PRO A 580 -19.61 24.53 34.69
N PRO A 581 -18.93 23.55 34.05
CA PRO A 581 -18.41 22.39 34.76
C PRO A 581 -17.26 22.79 35.68
N THR A 582 -17.02 21.95 36.68
CA THR A 582 -15.78 21.99 37.46
C THR A 582 -14.74 21.11 36.78
N PHE A 583 -13.46 21.51 36.79
CA PHE A 583 -12.39 20.74 36.15
C PHE A 583 -11.50 20.08 37.22
N ALA A 584 -11.33 18.76 37.12
CA ALA A 584 -10.37 18.01 37.92
C ALA A 584 -9.45 17.23 36.98
N SER A 585 -8.16 17.57 36.94
CA SER A 585 -7.16 16.94 36.05
C SER A 585 -7.58 16.99 34.56
N ASN A 586 -7.95 18.17 34.06
CA ASN A 586 -8.41 18.41 32.68
C ASN A 586 -9.70 17.65 32.27
N LEU A 587 -10.47 17.15 33.24
CA LEU A 587 -11.74 16.48 32.98
C LEU A 587 -12.92 17.28 33.55
N PRO A 588 -13.93 17.63 32.74
CA PRO A 588 -15.10 18.34 33.22
C PRO A 588 -16.00 17.41 34.03
N THR A 589 -16.42 17.89 35.19
CA THR A 589 -17.43 17.30 36.06
C THR A 589 -18.61 18.26 36.15
N PHE A 590 -19.77 17.78 35.72
CA PHE A 590 -21.01 18.55 35.74
C PHE A 590 -21.78 18.21 37.02
N SER A 591 -22.05 19.21 37.87
CA SER A 591 -22.87 19.02 39.09
C SER A 591 -24.36 19.30 38.86
N ALA A 592 -24.69 19.88 37.71
CA ALA A 592 -26.02 20.25 37.24
C ALA A 592 -26.02 20.28 35.70
N PRO A 593 -27.18 20.39 35.04
CA PRO A 593 -27.24 20.59 33.59
C PRO A 593 -26.34 21.74 33.12
N GLY A 594 -25.29 21.41 32.38
CA GLY A 594 -24.22 22.32 31.99
C GLY A 594 -23.67 21.99 30.62
N MET A 595 -23.04 22.98 29.99
CA MET A 595 -22.46 22.85 28.65
C MET A 595 -21.23 23.72 28.52
N ILE A 596 -20.22 23.18 27.87
CA ILE A 596 -19.07 23.94 27.37
C ILE A 596 -18.93 23.72 25.87
N VAL A 597 -18.54 24.74 25.12
CA VAL A 597 -18.30 24.66 23.68
C VAL A 597 -16.92 25.20 23.34
N ARG A 598 -16.32 24.67 22.28
CA ARG A 598 -15.10 25.24 21.68
C ARG A 598 -15.49 26.11 20.49
N THR A 599 -15.08 27.38 20.50
CA THR A 599 -15.47 28.36 19.46
C THR A 599 -14.56 28.37 18.24
N ASP A 600 -13.38 27.75 18.34
CA ASP A 600 -12.35 27.66 17.30
C ASP A 600 -12.45 26.40 16.42
N LEU A 601 -13.13 25.36 16.91
CA LEU A 601 -13.38 24.13 16.14
C LEU A 601 -14.70 24.22 15.37
N MET A 602 -14.60 24.50 14.07
CA MET A 602 -15.75 24.43 13.17
C MET A 602 -16.13 22.97 12.90
N ALA A 603 -17.40 22.62 13.15
CA ALA A 603 -17.94 21.25 13.05
C ALA A 603 -17.95 20.63 11.64
N LYS A 604 -17.53 21.36 10.61
CA LYS A 604 -17.70 20.94 9.21
C LYS A 604 -16.88 19.70 8.85
N ASN A 605 -15.71 19.49 9.48
CA ASN A 605 -14.71 18.48 9.08
C ASN A 605 -14.04 17.75 10.27
N GLY A 606 -14.74 17.50 11.38
CA GLY A 606 -14.12 16.89 12.57
C GLY A 606 -14.72 15.54 12.93
N ARG A 607 -13.90 14.48 12.99
CA ARG A 607 -14.26 13.24 13.68
C ARG A 607 -14.11 13.48 15.19
N GLN A 608 -15.04 13.00 15.99
CA GLN A 608 -14.91 13.06 17.45
C GLN A 608 -14.73 11.65 18.00
N SER A 609 -14.16 11.53 19.19
CA SER A 609 -14.17 10.27 19.94
C SER A 609 -14.23 10.55 21.42
N VAL A 610 -15.43 10.41 21.96
CA VAL A 610 -15.69 10.75 23.35
C VAL A 610 -15.97 9.49 24.12
N THR A 611 -15.25 9.29 25.22
CA THR A 611 -15.49 8.23 26.19
C THR A 611 -16.11 8.81 27.45
N VAL A 612 -17.37 8.44 27.68
CA VAL A 612 -18.13 8.87 28.84
C VAL A 612 -18.21 7.72 29.84
N VAL A 613 -17.91 7.98 31.12
CA VAL A 613 -18.25 7.05 32.21
C VAL A 613 -19.32 7.72 33.06
N ALA A 614 -20.55 7.25 32.94
CA ALA A 614 -21.65 7.75 33.75
C ALA A 614 -21.37 7.40 35.23
N ALA A 615 -21.19 8.40 36.09
CA ALA A 615 -20.86 8.20 37.50
C ALA A 615 -22.01 7.56 38.31
N SER A 616 -23.22 7.47 37.75
CA SER A 616 -24.36 6.74 38.31
C SER A 616 -25.36 6.38 37.21
N ALA A 617 -26.18 5.34 37.44
CA ALA A 617 -27.26 4.92 36.54
C ALA A 617 -28.33 6.00 36.27
N THR A 618 -28.28 7.13 36.98
CA THR A 618 -29.21 8.27 36.83
C THR A 618 -28.58 9.50 36.18
N ALA A 619 -27.26 9.53 36.01
CA ALA A 619 -26.56 10.69 35.46
C ALA A 619 -26.40 10.56 33.94
N ALA A 620 -27.01 11.47 33.19
CA ALA A 620 -26.80 11.59 31.75
C ALA A 620 -25.58 12.50 31.48
N ALA A 621 -24.66 11.99 30.68
CA ALA A 621 -23.56 12.75 30.11
C ALA A 621 -23.51 12.47 28.61
N GLY A 622 -23.17 13.50 27.84
CA GLY A 622 -23.32 13.47 26.39
C GLY A 622 -22.43 14.47 25.67
N VAL A 623 -22.51 14.43 24.35
CA VAL A 623 -21.77 15.29 23.44
C VAL A 623 -22.78 16.13 22.68
N ALA A 624 -22.55 17.45 22.68
CA ALA A 624 -23.28 18.38 21.84
C ALA A 624 -22.53 18.56 20.53
N TRP A 625 -23.27 18.50 19.44
CA TRP A 625 -22.71 18.71 18.11
C TRP A 625 -23.57 19.67 17.29
N ARG A 626 -22.90 20.41 16.38
CA ARG A 626 -23.46 21.54 15.63
C ARG A 626 -24.33 22.44 16.49
N VAL A 627 -23.75 22.92 17.58
CA VAL A 627 -24.43 23.90 18.43
C VAL A 627 -24.51 25.20 17.65
N ASP A 628 -25.72 25.63 17.30
CA ASP A 628 -25.98 26.88 16.60
C ASP A 628 -25.43 28.04 17.44
N SER A 629 -24.50 28.81 16.87
CA SER A 629 -23.87 29.94 17.55
C SER A 629 -24.85 31.06 17.91
N GLY A 630 -25.96 31.18 17.17
CA GLY A 630 -27.05 32.12 17.46
C GLY A 630 -28.08 31.58 18.46
N ASN A 631 -28.18 30.25 18.60
CA ASN A 631 -29.06 29.61 19.58
C ASN A 631 -28.49 28.27 20.05
N TYR A 632 -27.72 28.29 21.13
CA TYR A 632 -27.05 27.10 21.67
C TYR A 632 -27.98 25.94 22.10
N ARG A 633 -29.30 26.15 22.10
CA ARG A 633 -30.30 25.11 22.34
C ARG A 633 -30.72 24.36 21.08
N ARG A 634 -30.34 24.85 19.89
CA ARG A 634 -30.43 24.16 18.60
C ARG A 634 -29.16 23.38 18.34
N ARG A 635 -29.23 22.06 18.46
CA ARG A 635 -28.06 21.18 18.46
C ARG A 635 -28.43 19.72 18.30
N TYR A 636 -27.50 18.93 17.81
CA TYR A 636 -27.57 17.48 17.92
C TYR A 636 -26.97 17.06 19.26
N ILE A 637 -27.66 16.19 19.98
CA ILE A 637 -27.17 15.61 21.22
C ILE A 637 -27.04 14.12 21.01
N PHE A 638 -25.86 13.61 21.34
CA PHE A 638 -25.70 12.23 21.74
C PHE A 638 -25.61 12.17 23.26
N ASP A 639 -26.48 11.42 23.92
CA ASP A 639 -26.39 11.19 25.36
C ASP A 639 -26.57 9.72 25.72
N VAL A 640 -26.12 9.38 26.93
CA VAL A 640 -26.48 8.14 27.58
C VAL A 640 -27.49 8.47 28.66
N ALA A 641 -28.76 8.21 28.38
CA ALA A 641 -29.84 8.43 29.33
C ALA A 641 -29.75 7.43 30.48
N GLY A 642 -29.83 7.95 31.70
CA GLY A 642 -29.98 7.13 32.90
C GLY A 642 -31.33 6.40 32.95
N GLY A 643 -31.40 5.31 33.72
CA GLY A 643 -32.56 4.46 33.88
C GLY A 643 -32.17 3.03 34.25
N PRO A 644 -33.14 2.16 34.60
CA PRO A 644 -32.88 0.74 34.86
C PRO A 644 -32.31 0.01 33.63
N THR A 645 -32.57 0.54 32.43
CA THR A 645 -31.91 0.16 31.18
C THR A 645 -31.35 1.44 30.54
N PRO A 646 -30.05 1.73 30.67
CA PRO A 646 -29.47 2.92 30.08
C PRO A 646 -29.70 2.91 28.56
N LYS A 647 -29.99 4.06 27.96
CA LYS A 647 -30.17 4.15 26.51
C LYS A 647 -29.18 5.15 25.93
N ALA A 648 -28.43 4.75 24.92
CA ALA A 648 -27.72 5.69 24.05
C ALA A 648 -28.77 6.35 23.15
N ARG A 649 -28.90 7.68 23.19
CA ARG A 649 -29.84 8.42 22.35
C ARG A 649 -29.09 9.39 21.48
N PHE A 650 -29.51 9.49 20.22
CA PHE A 650 -29.13 10.57 19.33
C PHE A 650 -30.38 11.34 18.94
N TYR A 651 -30.43 12.63 19.22
CA TYR A 651 -31.60 13.47 18.94
C TYR A 651 -31.21 14.89 18.56
N PHE A 652 -32.06 15.53 17.78
CA PHE A 652 -31.97 16.97 17.53
C PHE A 652 -32.78 17.70 18.59
N GLN A 653 -32.14 18.61 19.32
CA GLN A 653 -32.78 19.51 20.27
C GLN A 653 -33.02 20.85 19.58
N ASP A 654 -34.27 21.32 19.56
CA ASP A 654 -34.64 22.68 19.18
C ASP A 654 -35.83 23.12 20.04
N PRO A 655 -35.74 24.20 20.83
CA PRO A 655 -36.86 24.71 21.63
C PRO A 655 -38.12 25.02 20.82
N ALA A 656 -38.00 25.22 19.51
CA ALA A 656 -39.14 25.47 18.63
C ALA A 656 -39.91 24.19 18.26
N LEU A 657 -39.35 23.00 18.50
CA LEU A 657 -40.02 21.73 18.23
C LEU A 657 -41.03 21.38 19.34
N PRO A 658 -42.17 20.74 19.03
CA PRO A 658 -43.08 20.22 20.05
C PRO A 658 -42.36 19.23 20.97
N GLY A 659 -42.28 19.55 22.27
CA GLY A 659 -41.52 18.76 23.25
C GLY A 659 -40.02 19.08 23.33
N GLY A 660 -39.53 20.03 22.52
CA GLY A 660 -38.15 20.54 22.55
C GLY A 660 -37.08 19.59 22.02
N GLN A 661 -37.45 18.38 21.60
CA GLN A 661 -36.54 17.33 21.11
C GLN A 661 -37.21 16.51 20.00
N GLN A 662 -36.45 16.16 18.96
CA GLN A 662 -36.82 15.18 17.95
C GLN A 662 -35.81 14.03 17.99
N ALA A 663 -36.25 12.88 18.49
CA ALA A 663 -35.43 11.67 18.52
C ALA A 663 -35.09 11.22 17.09
N ILE A 664 -33.80 10.94 16.85
CA ILE A 664 -33.31 10.42 15.57
C ILE A 664 -33.09 8.92 15.70
N SER A 665 -32.40 8.49 16.76
CA SER A 665 -32.20 7.07 17.08
C SER A 665 -32.05 6.84 18.59
N SER A 666 -32.36 5.63 19.05
CA SER A 666 -32.10 5.19 20.42
C SER A 666 -31.68 3.73 20.44
N TYR A 667 -30.68 3.39 21.24
CA TYR A 667 -30.15 2.05 21.40
C TYR A 667 -30.12 1.67 22.88
N ASP A 668 -30.68 0.50 23.20
CA ASP A 668 -30.70 -0.03 24.56
C ASP A 668 -29.32 -0.55 24.94
N ILE A 669 -28.78 -0.06 26.05
CA ILE A 669 -27.50 -0.50 26.60
C ILE A 669 -27.81 -1.51 27.71
N ALA A 670 -27.08 -2.64 27.71
CA ALA A 670 -27.20 -3.63 28.77
C ALA A 670 -26.91 -2.99 30.15
N PRO A 671 -27.77 -3.18 31.17
CA PRO A 671 -27.53 -2.67 32.51
C PRO A 671 -26.24 -3.25 33.11
N GLY A 672 -25.41 -2.42 33.76
CA GLY A 672 -24.30 -2.88 34.62
C GLY A 672 -22.89 -2.86 34.02
N THR A 673 -22.70 -2.35 32.80
CA THR A 673 -21.37 -2.04 32.26
C THR A 673 -20.97 -0.59 32.57
N ASP A 674 -19.83 -0.39 33.25
CA ASP A 674 -19.07 0.87 33.13
C ASP A 674 -18.64 0.99 31.66
N GLY A 675 -19.51 1.58 30.85
CA GLY A 675 -19.39 1.51 29.40
C GLY A 675 -18.37 2.52 28.87
N TYR A 676 -17.30 2.02 28.27
CA TYR A 676 -16.38 2.81 27.47
C TYR A 676 -16.98 3.02 26.08
N TYR A 677 -17.85 4.02 25.92
CA TYR A 677 -18.44 4.30 24.62
C TYR A 677 -17.43 5.08 23.77
N THR A 678 -16.99 4.55 22.63
CA THR A 678 -16.15 5.30 21.66
C THR A 678 -17.05 5.80 20.54
N LEU A 679 -17.48 7.05 20.63
CA LEU A 679 -18.38 7.65 19.64
C LEU A 679 -17.57 8.17 18.46
N GLU A 680 -17.63 7.51 17.30
CA GLU A 680 -16.92 7.95 16.11
C GLU A 680 -17.90 8.48 15.06
N PRO A 681 -18.34 9.76 15.14
CA PRO A 681 -19.16 10.34 14.10
C PRO A 681 -18.31 10.44 12.84
N GLU A 682 -18.49 9.47 11.95
CA GLU A 682 -17.94 9.51 10.60
C GLU A 682 -18.91 10.27 9.73
N PHE A 683 -18.43 11.39 9.20
CA PHE A 683 -19.20 12.31 8.38
C PHE A 683 -18.92 12.03 6.92
N GLU A 684 -19.72 11.15 6.34
CA GLU A 684 -19.79 10.97 4.90
C GLU A 684 -21.16 11.49 4.43
N ASP A 685 -21.16 12.60 3.71
CA ASP A 685 -22.33 13.17 3.02
C ASP A 685 -23.60 13.34 3.89
N GLY A 686 -23.45 13.61 5.19
CA GLY A 686 -24.59 13.90 6.06
C GLY A 686 -25.19 12.77 6.86
N LYS A 687 -24.48 11.66 6.94
CA LYS A 687 -24.72 10.63 7.95
C LYS A 687 -23.77 10.83 9.11
N VAL A 688 -24.21 10.40 10.29
CA VAL A 688 -23.40 10.36 11.51
C VAL A 688 -23.28 8.90 11.89
N ILE A 689 -22.24 8.22 11.43
CA ILE A 689 -22.05 6.82 11.85
C ILE A 689 -21.77 6.83 13.35
N LEU A 690 -22.47 6.03 14.13
CA LEU A 690 -22.26 5.98 15.57
C LEU A 690 -21.73 4.60 15.93
N VAL A 691 -20.45 4.52 16.22
CA VAL A 691 -19.88 3.30 16.81
C VAL A 691 -20.09 3.35 18.32
N VAL A 692 -20.59 2.27 18.92
CA VAL A 692 -20.73 2.11 20.38
C VAL A 692 -20.11 0.78 20.76
N ASN A 693 -18.99 0.80 21.49
CA ASN A 693 -18.23 -0.40 21.87
C ASN A 693 -17.85 -1.28 20.65
N GLY A 694 -17.48 -0.67 19.52
CA GLY A 694 -17.13 -1.36 18.28
C GLY A 694 -18.33 -1.84 17.45
N VAL A 695 -19.57 -1.64 17.92
CA VAL A 695 -20.78 -1.93 17.15
C VAL A 695 -21.20 -0.66 16.42
N GLN A 696 -21.21 -0.71 15.10
CA GLN A 696 -21.73 0.36 14.26
C GLN A 696 -23.26 0.39 14.35
N LEU A 697 -23.80 1.51 14.83
CA LEU A 697 -25.22 1.83 14.79
C LEU A 697 -25.49 2.66 13.54
N ASP A 698 -26.51 2.24 12.77
CA ASP A 698 -26.94 2.93 11.57
C ASP A 698 -27.69 4.22 11.96
N VAL A 699 -27.33 5.38 11.41
CA VAL A 699 -27.98 6.66 11.75
C VAL A 699 -28.35 7.43 10.49
N GLN A 700 -29.57 8.00 10.56
CA GLN A 700 -30.25 8.73 9.51
C GLN A 700 -29.64 10.10 9.19
N TYR A 701 -30.08 10.65 8.06
CA TYR A 701 -29.73 11.97 7.53
C TYR A 701 -29.90 13.09 8.57
N VAL A 702 -28.87 13.92 8.68
CA VAL A 702 -28.88 15.17 9.46
C VAL A 702 -29.11 16.33 8.48
N ASP A 703 -29.96 17.30 8.83
CA ASP A 703 -30.20 18.49 8.01
C ASP A 703 -28.92 19.36 7.92
N HIS A 704 -28.52 19.71 6.68
CA HIS A 704 -27.28 20.42 6.33
C HIS A 704 -27.43 21.93 6.15
N SER A 705 -28.62 22.49 6.30
CA SER A 705 -28.88 23.90 5.97
C SER A 705 -28.09 24.93 6.79
N HIS A 706 -27.34 24.53 7.82
CA HIS A 706 -26.59 25.42 8.71
C HIS A 706 -25.08 25.10 8.67
N ASP A 707 -24.34 25.89 7.88
CA ASP A 707 -22.90 25.72 7.59
C ASP A 707 -21.94 25.99 8.78
N TRP A 708 -22.46 26.42 9.95
CA TRP A 708 -21.69 26.96 11.07
C TRP A 708 -22.18 26.36 12.39
N GLY A 709 -21.46 25.38 12.92
CA GLY A 709 -21.79 24.72 14.19
C GLY A 709 -20.59 24.60 15.09
N LEU A 710 -20.77 24.90 16.38
CA LEU A 710 -19.76 24.71 17.42
C LEU A 710 -19.78 23.27 17.94
N MET A 711 -18.65 22.81 18.48
CA MET A 711 -18.54 21.52 19.18
C MET A 711 -18.68 21.74 20.69
N GLY A 712 -19.41 20.86 21.39
CA GLY A 712 -19.62 21.01 22.83
C GLY A 712 -19.68 19.72 23.63
N LEU A 713 -19.41 19.83 24.93
CA LEU A 713 -19.65 18.79 25.92
C LEU A 713 -20.85 19.20 26.78
N ILE A 714 -21.78 18.27 27.00
CA ILE A 714 -22.97 18.49 27.85
C ILE A 714 -22.96 17.46 28.98
N GLY A 715 -23.25 17.93 30.19
CA GLY A 715 -23.73 17.06 31.27
C GLY A 715 -25.16 17.45 31.60
N GLU A 716 -26.09 16.49 31.69
CA GLU A 716 -27.47 16.73 32.15
C GLU A 716 -27.65 16.37 33.64
N GLY A 717 -26.56 16.16 34.38
CA GLY A 717 -26.56 15.82 35.81
C GLY A 717 -25.15 15.48 36.33
N GLY A 718 -25.07 14.81 37.48
CA GLY A 718 -23.83 14.44 38.21
C GLY A 718 -22.89 13.43 37.51
N GLY A 719 -22.70 13.53 36.18
CA GLY A 719 -21.84 12.65 35.39
C GLY A 719 -20.39 13.17 35.27
N ARG A 720 -19.45 12.26 35.01
CA ARG A 720 -18.03 12.59 34.80
C ARG A 720 -17.58 12.13 33.41
N VAL A 721 -16.98 13.03 32.64
CA VAL A 721 -16.26 12.62 31.41
C VAL A 721 -14.89 12.09 31.85
N VAL A 722 -14.52 10.86 31.49
CA VAL A 722 -13.24 10.26 31.90
C VAL A 722 -12.16 10.37 30.84
N SER A 723 -12.54 10.44 29.56
CA SER A 723 -11.64 10.84 28.50
C SER A 723 -12.41 11.43 27.32
N TYR A 724 -11.89 12.53 26.80
CA TYR A 724 -12.41 13.19 25.61
C TYR A 724 -11.29 13.29 24.60
N GLN A 725 -11.50 12.79 23.39
CA GLN A 725 -10.60 13.00 22.27
C GLN A 725 -11.40 13.59 21.11
N THR A 726 -10.83 14.62 20.48
CA THR A 726 -11.34 15.08 19.19
C THR A 726 -10.26 14.92 18.16
N TRP A 727 -10.69 14.48 16.99
CA TRP A 727 -9.88 14.29 15.80
C TRP A 727 -10.40 15.25 14.75
N THR A 728 -9.99 16.50 14.84
CA THR A 728 -10.29 17.45 13.78
C THR A 728 -9.28 17.23 12.67
N GLY A 729 -9.75 16.76 11.52
CA GLY A 729 -8.90 16.50 10.39
C GLY A 729 -9.48 17.03 9.11
N TRP A 730 -8.72 17.86 8.43
CA TRP A 730 -9.00 18.14 7.03
C TRP A 730 -8.69 16.86 6.26
N PRO A 731 -9.54 16.46 5.30
CA PRO A 731 -9.11 15.50 4.29
C PRO A 731 -7.77 16.01 3.77
N ARG A 732 -6.72 15.18 3.80
CA ARG A 732 -5.41 15.65 3.33
C ARG A 732 -5.62 16.06 1.87
N PRO A 733 -5.44 17.35 1.51
CA PRO A 733 -5.41 17.71 0.11
C PRO A 733 -4.25 16.92 -0.47
N ALA A 734 -4.58 15.97 -1.32
CA ALA A 734 -3.58 15.19 -1.99
C ALA A 734 -2.82 16.19 -2.86
N THR A 735 -1.51 16.29 -2.68
CA THR A 735 -0.66 17.23 -3.43
C THR A 735 -0.55 16.85 -4.92
N PHE A 736 -1.40 15.94 -5.39
CA PHE A 736 -1.43 15.45 -6.75
C PHE A 736 -2.29 16.35 -7.63
N GLN A 737 -1.96 16.34 -8.91
CA GLN A 737 -2.78 16.99 -9.91
C GLN A 737 -4.10 16.23 -10.03
N GLN A 738 -5.21 16.95 -9.82
CA GLN A 738 -6.54 16.42 -10.10
C GLN A 738 -6.65 16.08 -11.59
N LEU A 739 -7.08 14.86 -11.89
CA LEU A 739 -7.42 14.41 -13.23
C LEU A 739 -8.88 14.76 -13.51
N SER A 740 -9.15 15.24 -14.73
CA SER A 740 -10.53 15.44 -15.14
C SER A 740 -11.24 14.09 -15.30
N ASP A 741 -12.56 14.07 -15.16
CA ASP A 741 -13.38 12.88 -15.49
C ASP A 741 -13.07 12.35 -16.90
N ARG A 742 -12.80 13.26 -17.83
CA ARG A 742 -12.42 12.92 -19.19
C ARG A 742 -11.08 12.18 -19.25
N ASP A 743 -10.10 12.55 -18.43
CA ASP A 743 -8.80 11.85 -18.37
C ASP A 743 -8.92 10.49 -17.67
N LEU A 744 -9.74 10.42 -16.61
CA LEU A 744 -9.99 9.19 -15.87
C LEU A 744 -10.77 8.16 -16.70
N PHE A 745 -11.83 8.59 -17.40
CA PHE A 745 -12.76 7.71 -18.10
C PHE A 745 -12.61 7.69 -19.62
N GLY A 746 -11.86 8.64 -20.20
CA GLY A 746 -11.69 8.79 -21.65
C GLY A 746 -12.81 9.58 -22.34
N ASP A 747 -12.52 10.10 -23.53
CA ASP A 747 -13.44 10.95 -24.31
C ASP A 747 -14.63 10.19 -24.92
N GLY A 748 -14.52 8.86 -24.99
CA GLY A 748 -15.49 7.98 -25.67
C GLY A 748 -16.56 7.39 -24.76
N SER A 749 -16.46 7.52 -23.45
CA SER A 749 -17.49 7.08 -22.50
C SER A 749 -18.70 8.02 -22.48
N PHE A 750 -18.58 9.24 -23.01
CA PHE A 750 -19.68 10.19 -23.12
C PHE A 750 -20.55 9.86 -24.35
N GLY A 751 -21.50 8.94 -24.18
CA GLY A 751 -22.64 8.75 -25.10
C GLY A 751 -22.30 8.34 -26.55
N THR A 752 -21.09 7.83 -26.83
CA THR A 752 -20.68 7.47 -28.21
C THR A 752 -20.62 5.97 -28.52
N PHE A 753 -20.83 5.09 -27.54
CA PHE A 753 -21.34 3.75 -27.87
C PHE A 753 -22.77 3.95 -28.36
N GLY A 754 -22.91 3.96 -29.69
CA GLY A 754 -24.16 4.30 -30.36
C GLY A 754 -25.34 3.49 -29.82
N VAL A 755 -26.52 4.06 -29.99
CA VAL A 755 -27.88 3.63 -29.61
C VAL A 755 -28.21 2.12 -29.69
N ASP A 756 -27.35 1.28 -30.25
CA ASP A 756 -27.48 -0.17 -30.31
C ASP A 756 -27.11 -0.90 -29.00
N CYS A 757 -26.40 -0.29 -28.05
CA CYS A 757 -26.19 -0.88 -26.71
C CYS A 757 -27.27 -0.52 -25.68
N TYR A 758 -28.20 0.38 -26.03
CA TYR A 758 -29.26 0.86 -25.14
C TYR A 758 -30.34 -0.19 -24.82
N VAL A 759 -30.44 -1.27 -25.60
CA VAL A 759 -31.55 -2.22 -25.48
C VAL A 759 -31.43 -3.15 -24.25
N SER A 760 -30.30 -3.15 -23.53
CA SER A 760 -30.09 -4.04 -22.38
C SER A 760 -30.02 -3.37 -21.00
N GLY A 761 -30.10 -2.04 -20.89
CA GLY A 761 -30.09 -1.34 -19.58
C GLY A 761 -28.78 -1.38 -18.78
N ASP A 762 -27.82 -2.23 -19.17
CA ASP A 762 -26.59 -2.45 -18.41
C ASP A 762 -25.43 -1.53 -18.83
N ALA A 763 -25.63 -0.61 -19.78
CA ALA A 763 -24.52 -0.04 -20.54
C ALA A 763 -24.09 1.41 -20.25
N GLU A 764 -24.62 2.11 -19.24
CA GLU A 764 -24.30 3.55 -19.09
C GLU A 764 -23.13 3.83 -18.13
N HIS A 765 -22.84 2.93 -17.18
CA HIS A 765 -21.98 3.25 -16.02
C HIS A 765 -20.55 2.66 -16.07
N HIS A 766 -20.12 2.09 -17.19
CA HIS A 766 -18.83 1.40 -17.22
C HIS A 766 -17.65 2.33 -17.51
N PRO A 767 -16.54 2.20 -16.77
CA PRO A 767 -15.31 2.88 -17.13
C PRO A 767 -14.79 2.33 -18.47
N HIS A 768 -14.25 3.21 -19.31
CA HIS A 768 -13.43 2.78 -20.45
C HIS A 768 -12.19 2.00 -19.95
N ALA A 769 -11.48 1.34 -20.86
CA ALA A 769 -10.21 0.69 -20.56
C ALA A 769 -9.19 1.60 -19.85
N ASN A 770 -9.29 2.93 -20.00
CA ASN A 770 -8.46 3.88 -19.26
C ASN A 770 -8.84 3.94 -17.78
N GLY A 771 -10.13 4.04 -17.46
CA GLY A 771 -10.60 4.07 -16.07
C GLY A 771 -10.33 2.75 -15.35
N LEU A 772 -10.46 1.62 -16.06
CA LEU A 772 -10.04 0.31 -15.54
C LEU A 772 -8.53 0.27 -15.21
N LYS A 773 -7.67 0.79 -16.09
CA LYS A 773 -6.22 0.81 -15.89
C LYS A 773 -5.77 1.77 -14.81
N LEU A 774 -6.30 2.99 -14.86
CA LEU A 774 -5.97 4.01 -13.90
C LEU A 774 -6.54 3.57 -12.57
N ILE A 775 -7.85 3.43 -12.39
CA ILE A 775 -8.42 3.33 -11.04
C ILE A 775 -8.28 1.91 -10.49
N ILE A 776 -8.89 0.93 -11.15
CA ILE A 776 -9.01 -0.40 -10.58
C ILE A 776 -7.66 -1.13 -10.58
N HIS A 777 -6.96 -1.11 -11.70
CA HIS A 777 -5.70 -1.82 -11.82
C HIS A 777 -4.59 -1.15 -11.02
N ALA A 778 -4.56 0.18 -10.90
CA ALA A 778 -3.55 0.82 -10.04
C ALA A 778 -3.78 0.55 -8.56
N ALA A 779 -5.03 0.43 -8.08
CA ALA A 779 -5.33 0.02 -6.72
C ALA A 779 -4.76 -1.37 -6.35
N GLN A 780 -4.43 -2.20 -7.36
CA GLN A 780 -3.83 -3.52 -7.19
C GLN A 780 -2.30 -3.55 -7.38
N GLN A 781 -1.68 -2.46 -7.83
CA GLN A 781 -0.24 -2.44 -8.16
C GLN A 781 0.64 -2.82 -6.98
N ARG A 782 0.29 -2.38 -5.76
CA ARG A 782 1.01 -2.76 -4.55
C ARG A 782 0.98 -4.26 -4.34
N PHE A 783 -0.18 -4.88 -4.51
CA PHE A 783 -0.33 -6.34 -4.42
C PHE A 783 0.55 -7.05 -5.45
N PHE A 784 0.55 -6.61 -6.71
CA PHE A 784 1.41 -7.20 -7.74
C PHE A 784 2.91 -7.00 -7.45
N ALA A 785 3.31 -5.85 -6.91
CA ALA A 785 4.69 -5.60 -6.48
C ALA A 785 5.12 -6.55 -5.35
N LEU A 786 4.22 -6.83 -4.40
CA LEU A 786 4.45 -7.79 -3.32
C LEU A 786 4.52 -9.23 -3.84
N LEU A 787 3.67 -9.61 -4.78
CA LEU A 787 3.78 -10.91 -5.45
C LEU A 787 5.11 -11.03 -6.19
N ALA A 788 5.57 -9.95 -6.85
CA ALA A 788 6.87 -9.91 -7.50
C ALA A 788 8.00 -10.13 -6.48
N ALA A 789 7.92 -9.46 -5.32
CA ALA A 789 8.90 -9.58 -4.25
C ALA A 789 8.91 -11.00 -3.68
N ALA A 790 7.74 -11.55 -3.34
CA ALA A 790 7.59 -12.90 -2.82
C ALA A 790 8.11 -13.95 -3.81
N ALA A 791 7.73 -13.86 -5.09
CA ALA A 791 8.18 -14.78 -6.12
C ALA A 791 9.71 -14.70 -6.41
N ARG A 792 10.35 -13.58 -6.08
CA ARG A 792 11.80 -13.37 -6.23
C ARG A 792 12.59 -13.75 -4.97
N MET A 793 11.93 -13.77 -3.82
CA MET A 793 12.48 -14.28 -2.58
C MET A 793 12.40 -15.81 -2.64
N PRO A 794 13.52 -16.55 -2.80
CA PRO A 794 13.46 -17.98 -2.59
C PRO A 794 12.95 -18.17 -1.17
N THR A 795 11.91 -18.99 -0.98
CA THR A 795 11.36 -19.36 0.33
C THR A 795 12.49 -19.45 1.34
N ALA A 796 12.62 -18.38 2.13
CA ALA A 796 13.45 -18.45 3.30
C ALA A 796 12.79 -19.58 4.10
N PRO A 797 13.53 -20.63 4.49
CA PRO A 797 13.02 -21.55 5.50
C PRO A 797 12.46 -20.69 6.65
N PRO A 798 11.37 -21.10 7.31
CA PRO A 798 10.78 -20.35 8.40
C PRO A 798 11.91 -19.80 9.30
N PRO A 799 11.88 -18.50 9.65
CA PRO A 799 12.94 -17.90 10.43
C PRO A 799 13.15 -18.79 11.66
N ILE A 800 14.35 -19.34 11.80
CA ILE A 800 14.68 -20.12 12.97
C ILE A 800 14.61 -19.13 14.13
N ASP A 801 13.85 -19.48 15.17
CA ASP A 801 13.66 -18.60 16.31
C ASP A 801 15.01 -18.11 16.84
N PRO A 802 15.15 -16.81 17.14
CA PRO A 802 16.36 -16.29 17.72
C PRO A 802 16.71 -17.08 18.98
N ILE A 803 17.93 -17.58 19.07
CA ILE A 803 18.37 -18.29 20.26
C ILE A 803 18.94 -17.26 21.22
N LEU A 804 18.25 -17.07 22.36
CA LEU A 804 18.76 -16.30 23.49
C LEU A 804 19.49 -17.25 24.46
N VAL A 805 20.78 -17.02 24.67
CA VAL A 805 21.56 -17.69 25.71
C VAL A 805 21.85 -16.68 26.82
N THR A 806 21.51 -17.02 28.07
CA THR A 806 21.82 -16.19 29.24
C THR A 806 22.76 -16.90 30.19
N ASP A 807 23.85 -16.26 30.59
CA ASP A 807 24.74 -16.70 31.66
C ASP A 807 24.72 -15.68 32.81
N ASN A 808 24.63 -16.19 34.04
CA ASN A 808 24.37 -15.40 35.25
C ASN A 808 25.60 -15.24 36.18
N ASP A 809 26.75 -15.85 35.86
CA ASP A 809 27.82 -16.02 36.87
C ASP A 809 29.15 -15.33 36.59
N THR A 810 29.26 -14.43 35.60
CA THR A 810 30.57 -13.93 35.17
C THR A 810 30.64 -12.44 34.82
N VAL A 811 31.69 -11.79 35.35
CA VAL A 811 32.02 -10.36 35.15
C VAL A 811 33.17 -10.24 34.14
N LEU A 812 33.00 -9.39 33.12
CA LEU A 812 34.04 -9.06 32.15
C LEU A 812 34.82 -7.80 32.55
N SER A 813 36.08 -7.72 32.10
CA SER A 813 36.96 -6.56 32.23
C SER A 813 37.12 -5.85 30.89
N ALA A 814 37.44 -4.56 30.90
CA ALA A 814 37.67 -3.76 29.69
C ALA A 814 38.82 -4.26 28.78
N SER A 815 39.65 -5.20 29.25
CA SER A 815 40.73 -5.83 28.49
C SER A 815 40.33 -7.13 27.77
N ASP A 816 39.11 -7.61 27.94
CA ASP A 816 38.64 -8.84 27.31
C ASP A 816 38.24 -8.58 25.84
N TYR A 817 38.68 -9.44 24.92
CA TYR A 817 38.18 -9.48 23.55
C TYR A 817 37.28 -10.69 23.36
N VAL A 818 36.20 -10.50 22.63
CA VAL A 818 35.22 -11.54 22.31
C VAL A 818 35.34 -11.91 20.85
N ASP A 819 35.64 -13.18 20.59
CA ASP A 819 35.66 -13.72 19.23
C ASP A 819 34.44 -14.60 19.01
N VAL A 820 33.72 -14.36 17.90
CA VAL A 820 32.57 -15.17 17.50
C VAL A 820 33.10 -16.24 16.55
N THR A 821 33.15 -17.48 16.99
CA THR A 821 33.53 -18.58 16.10
C THR A 821 32.30 -19.36 15.67
N VAL A 822 32.28 -19.74 14.39
CA VAL A 822 31.24 -20.61 13.87
C VAL A 822 31.86 -21.85 13.27
N ASN A 823 31.52 -23.02 13.82
CA ASN A 823 32.16 -24.31 13.54
C ASN A 823 33.70 -24.26 13.62
N GLY A 824 34.24 -23.49 14.58
CA GLY A 824 35.67 -23.40 14.85
C GLY A 824 36.46 -22.39 13.99
N SER A 825 35.82 -21.70 13.04
CA SER A 825 36.45 -20.61 12.27
C SER A 825 35.99 -19.24 12.78
N ALA A 826 36.92 -18.31 13.02
CA ALA A 826 36.66 -16.94 13.52
C ALA A 826 35.81 -16.11 12.54
N ALA A 827 34.79 -15.42 13.04
CA ALA A 827 33.99 -14.46 12.26
C ALA A 827 34.75 -13.15 12.05
N SER A 828 34.58 -12.55 10.88
CA SER A 828 35.06 -11.19 10.63
C SER A 828 34.09 -10.21 11.31
N GLY A 829 34.49 -9.58 12.42
CA GLY A 829 33.65 -8.63 13.14
C GLY A 829 34.47 -7.60 13.94
N SER A 830 33.95 -6.36 13.95
CA SER A 830 34.52 -5.19 14.61
C SER A 830 34.08 -5.11 16.07
N GLN A 831 35.02 -4.88 16.99
CA GLN A 831 34.71 -4.54 18.38
C GLN A 831 34.09 -3.13 18.42
N ILE A 832 32.90 -2.98 19.02
CA ILE A 832 32.35 -1.67 19.40
C ILE A 832 32.46 -1.57 20.91
N VAL A 833 33.31 -0.66 21.39
CA VAL A 833 33.48 -0.38 22.82
C VAL A 833 32.51 0.74 23.18
N GLY A 834 31.51 0.45 24.01
CA GLY A 834 30.64 1.45 24.62
C GLY A 834 31.37 2.23 25.72
N ASN A 835 31.04 3.50 25.89
CA ASN A 835 31.44 4.25 27.08
C ASN A 835 30.59 3.78 28.28
N ASP A 836 31.20 3.72 29.46
CA ASP A 836 30.57 3.42 30.76
C ASP A 836 30.35 1.95 31.16
N GLY A 837 31.18 1.02 30.68
CA GLY A 837 31.29 -0.34 31.28
C GLY A 837 30.28 -1.37 30.79
N ASP A 838 29.32 -0.97 29.96
CA ASP A 838 28.50 -1.88 29.17
C ASP A 838 29.20 -2.17 27.82
N VAL A 839 29.39 -3.45 27.51
CA VAL A 839 30.05 -3.90 26.27
C VAL A 839 29.02 -4.62 25.41
N ALA A 840 28.72 -4.05 24.25
CA ALA A 840 27.89 -4.68 23.21
C ALA A 840 28.78 -5.14 22.05
N ILE A 841 28.75 -6.43 21.73
CA ILE A 841 29.46 -7.01 20.59
C ILE A 841 28.45 -7.39 19.53
N THR A 842 28.61 -6.82 18.34
CA THR A 842 27.84 -7.18 17.15
C THR A 842 28.77 -7.79 16.10
N GLY A 843 28.44 -8.97 15.61
CA GLY A 843 29.21 -9.62 14.54
C GLY A 843 28.31 -10.39 13.59
N SER A 844 28.70 -10.45 12.32
CA SER A 844 27.99 -11.24 11.31
C SER A 844 28.95 -12.20 10.60
N LYS A 845 28.48 -13.41 10.29
CA LYS A 845 29.28 -14.37 9.52
C LYS A 845 28.47 -15.15 8.50
N LEU A 846 29.02 -15.25 7.29
CA LEU A 846 28.51 -16.08 6.21
C LEU A 846 29.11 -17.49 6.24
N ILE A 847 28.25 -18.50 6.11
CA ILE A 847 28.62 -19.92 6.17
C ILE A 847 27.83 -20.70 5.14
N ASN A 848 28.55 -21.48 4.34
CA ASN A 848 27.92 -22.44 3.45
C ASN A 848 27.68 -23.77 4.17
N VAL A 849 26.41 -24.06 4.46
CA VAL A 849 25.96 -25.29 5.10
C VAL A 849 25.75 -26.34 4.01
N THR A 850 26.66 -27.31 3.94
CA THR A 850 26.67 -28.34 2.88
C THR A 850 25.87 -29.59 3.22
N VAL A 851 25.52 -29.78 4.51
CA VAL A 851 24.71 -30.90 5.02
C VAL A 851 23.57 -30.34 5.88
N PRO A 852 22.29 -30.59 5.55
CA PRO A 852 21.15 -30.09 6.30
C PRO A 852 21.08 -30.76 7.66
N SER A 853 20.49 -30.07 8.65
CA SER A 853 20.44 -30.51 10.05
C SER A 853 21.81 -30.63 10.74
N THR A 854 22.86 -30.03 10.18
CA THR A 854 24.15 -29.93 10.87
C THR A 854 24.02 -28.85 11.94
N PRO A 855 24.33 -29.16 13.22
CA PRO A 855 24.41 -28.15 14.25
C PRO A 855 25.53 -27.17 13.90
N VAL A 856 25.20 -25.89 13.89
CA VAL A 856 26.14 -24.80 13.73
C VAL A 856 26.39 -24.21 15.11
N ALA A 857 27.59 -24.45 15.65
CA ALA A 857 27.97 -23.93 16.95
C ALA A 857 28.45 -22.48 16.82
N VAL A 858 27.73 -21.55 17.42
CA VAL A 858 28.11 -20.15 17.57
C VAL A 858 28.66 -19.95 18.98
N LYS A 859 29.93 -19.58 19.07
CA LYS A 859 30.64 -19.47 20.35
C LYS A 859 31.16 -18.07 20.56
N VAL A 860 30.89 -17.51 21.73
CA VAL A 860 31.54 -16.31 22.26
C VAL A 860 32.72 -16.78 23.11
N ARG A 861 33.93 -16.44 22.65
CA ARG A 861 35.19 -16.82 23.30
C ARG A 861 35.83 -15.64 24.02
N ARG A 862 36.33 -15.88 25.23
CA ARG A 862 37.16 -14.96 26.01
C ARG A 862 38.58 -15.52 26.10
N SER A 863 39.56 -14.82 25.53
CA SER A 863 40.99 -15.22 25.58
C SER A 863 41.23 -16.70 25.20
N GLY A 864 40.49 -17.19 24.21
CA GLY A 864 40.57 -18.59 23.74
C GLY A 864 39.71 -19.61 24.49
N THR A 865 39.00 -19.22 25.56
CA THR A 865 38.07 -20.09 26.30
C THR A 865 36.62 -19.82 25.87
N ASP A 866 35.85 -20.87 25.58
CA ASP A 866 34.42 -20.76 25.23
C ASP A 866 33.61 -20.31 26.46
N TYR A 867 32.88 -19.21 26.36
CA TYR A 867 32.13 -18.61 27.47
C TYR A 867 30.62 -18.81 27.31
N MET A 868 30.11 -18.49 26.13
CA MET A 868 28.74 -18.81 25.74
C MET A 868 28.77 -19.63 24.45
N THR A 869 27.95 -20.68 24.39
CA THR A 869 27.77 -21.49 23.20
C THR A 869 26.29 -21.58 22.89
N ALA A 870 25.89 -21.12 21.71
CA ALA A 870 24.61 -21.44 21.11
C ALA A 870 24.82 -22.48 20.02
N SER A 871 23.93 -23.46 19.96
CA SER A 871 23.90 -24.42 18.86
C SER A 871 22.65 -24.18 18.04
N VAL A 872 22.82 -23.69 16.81
CA VAL A 872 21.72 -23.46 15.87
C VAL A 872 21.68 -24.63 14.89
N THR A 873 20.58 -25.37 14.85
CA THR A 873 20.40 -26.41 13.84
C THR A 873 19.69 -25.81 12.63
N VAL A 874 20.39 -25.74 11.49
CA VAL A 874 19.83 -25.23 10.23
C VAL A 874 19.28 -26.40 9.41
N ALA A 875 17.98 -26.37 9.12
CA ALA A 875 17.28 -27.49 8.48
C ALA A 875 17.62 -27.68 6.99
N THR A 876 18.24 -26.70 6.32
CA THR A 876 18.44 -26.73 4.86
C THR A 876 19.87 -26.38 4.42
N LYS A 877 20.30 -26.95 3.29
CA LYS A 877 21.59 -26.63 2.64
C LYS A 877 21.58 -25.21 2.06
N GLY A 878 22.71 -24.52 2.10
CA GLY A 878 22.89 -23.22 1.43
C GLY A 878 23.79 -22.25 2.20
N TRP A 879 23.87 -21.01 1.73
CA TRP A 879 24.57 -19.95 2.44
C TRP A 879 23.67 -19.36 3.53
N TRP A 880 24.24 -19.19 4.71
CA TRP A 880 23.58 -18.64 5.89
C TRP A 880 24.46 -17.55 6.50
N ARG A 881 23.86 -16.39 6.77
CA ARG A 881 24.42 -15.33 7.60
C ARG A 881 23.95 -15.53 9.04
N PHE A 882 24.87 -15.53 9.99
CA PHE A 882 24.57 -15.56 11.42
C PHE A 882 24.90 -14.19 12.00
N ASP A 883 23.87 -13.44 12.36
CA ASP A 883 24.01 -12.16 13.05
C ASP A 883 23.99 -12.43 14.56
N VAL A 884 25.02 -12.00 15.27
CA VAL A 884 25.23 -12.25 16.70
C VAL A 884 25.26 -10.92 17.42
N PHE A 885 24.39 -10.78 18.42
CA PHE A 885 24.34 -9.65 19.34
C PHE A 885 24.61 -10.18 20.74
N ALA A 886 25.70 -9.75 21.35
CA ALA A 886 25.99 -10.06 22.75
C ALA A 886 26.04 -8.76 23.55
N GLU A 887 25.29 -8.70 24.64
CA GLU A 887 25.24 -7.56 25.54
C GLU A 887 25.66 -7.98 26.95
N TYR A 888 26.47 -7.13 27.58
CA TYR A 888 26.89 -7.26 28.96
C TYR A 888 26.46 -6.02 29.72
N SER A 889 25.61 -6.21 30.74
CA SER A 889 25.24 -5.13 31.66
C SER A 889 26.13 -5.12 32.89
N SER A 890 26.53 -3.93 33.33
CA SER A 890 27.32 -3.67 34.55
C SER A 890 26.56 -3.92 35.87
N GLY A 891 25.27 -4.30 35.82
CA GLY A 891 24.45 -4.73 36.96
C GLY A 891 24.73 -6.17 37.42
N PRO A 892 23.91 -6.79 38.30
CA PRO A 892 24.15 -8.15 38.81
C PRO A 892 24.17 -9.16 37.65
N THR A 893 25.40 -9.47 37.22
CA THR A 893 25.88 -10.58 36.38
C THR A 893 24.83 -11.17 35.44
N ARG A 894 24.57 -10.52 34.31
CA ARG A 894 23.87 -11.15 33.18
C ARG A 894 24.56 -10.84 31.88
N ALA A 895 25.02 -11.90 31.22
CA ALA A 895 25.45 -11.87 29.85
C ALA A 895 24.34 -12.47 28.98
N GLN A 896 24.00 -11.79 27.88
CA GLN A 896 23.01 -12.30 26.92
C GLN A 896 23.63 -12.39 25.53
N MET A 897 23.32 -13.48 24.82
CA MET A 897 23.69 -13.66 23.40
C MET A 897 22.44 -14.01 22.60
N LEU A 898 22.14 -13.18 21.61
CA LEU A 898 21.11 -13.38 20.60
C LEU A 898 21.76 -13.80 19.28
N VAL A 899 21.37 -14.96 18.75
CA VAL A 899 21.84 -15.44 17.44
C VAL A 899 20.68 -15.49 16.46
N ILE A 900 20.82 -14.78 15.34
CA ILE A 900 19.81 -14.69 14.27
C ILE A 900 20.38 -15.33 12.98
N PRO A 901 20.02 -16.58 12.67
CA PRO A 901 20.39 -17.22 11.40
C PRO A 901 19.49 -16.77 10.25
N THR A 902 20.08 -16.27 9.18
CA THR A 902 19.40 -15.79 7.97
C THR A 902 19.96 -16.50 6.74
N ARG A 903 19.14 -17.14 5.91
CA ARG A 903 19.60 -17.74 4.65
C ARG A 903 19.85 -16.63 3.61
N VAL A 904 20.95 -16.70 2.87
CA VAL A 904 21.37 -15.67 1.89
C VAL A 904 21.78 -16.29 0.54
N LYS A 905 21.82 -15.50 -0.54
CA LYS A 905 22.30 -15.96 -1.86
C LYS A 905 23.83 -15.90 -1.93
N LYS A 906 24.45 -16.81 -2.70
CA LYS A 906 25.90 -16.82 -2.97
C LYS A 906 26.42 -15.54 -3.65
N VAL A 907 25.55 -14.75 -4.27
CA VAL A 907 25.91 -13.51 -4.97
C VAL A 907 25.90 -12.29 -4.02
N GLU A 908 25.26 -12.43 -2.86
CA GLU A 908 25.27 -11.46 -1.75
C GLU A 908 26.31 -11.81 -0.68
N ALA A 909 26.95 -12.98 -0.79
CA ALA A 909 27.98 -13.53 0.10
C ALA A 909 29.35 -13.45 -0.56
#